data_AF-A0A166EEN3-F1
#
_entry.id   AF-A0A166EEN3-F1
#
_cell.length_a   1.000
_cell.length_b   1.000
_cell.length_c   1.000
_cell.angle_alpha   90.00
_cell.angle_beta   90.00
_cell.angle_gamma   90.00
#
_symmetry.space_group_name_H-M   'P 1'
#
loop_
_entity.id
_entity.type
_entity.pdbx_description
1 polymer ?
#
loop_
_entity_poly.entity_id
_entity_poly.type
_entity_poly.pdbx_seq_one_letter_code
_entity_poly.pdbx_strand_id
1 'polypeptide(L)'
;MSNPPTTSSNAVPLAKKASLSSLRFKKHNPSAAPSATEAPPPPPSNPSRQSAPAPSSRATQPPPPSSSYPTASSRSRRGRKSGMTPGLMHKGDTPSPASTPPPASTAPPQPSKERKKVKVPPGHSIVMRWGDVVVFGYGTDYAPSNPDGLVARGLVTTDGYWGRNEYTLYPQPFNVHAPQMALIELPTPATQTWLEFFEIKESDLDANALPKEYILGARMHEKLRDLSWKYRGDFDEVVKLIQQVCSQGALPVDSVEYDVVSNMAIPKAMASNMTKRYGTLQAAKLREVNKKKTLVRQKIEKTEEQKERERKEDEEKRERGEKVPTRATREKVEKVVDDSGELVPALRSMADMVACVRAWQRAAREISAFIDMSAAILSKAKHPAAAEWLERRQRHDVSPRRGSILMDEDVERYYPFLRSLNVPTYVRVPVEDVISGVLRIVEPGPYRSSMQVDRTLTDIEQRDLPLAWYQPKNVPSHLVELVARGSLPLDHDYGCADEEEKEPYQESDLILSKKRKAQGMEAEAKRQRLAKEQAEERRDAAFHRKHPNMGASAETYRYFIKHAAPLRRFFDMKNKPRPPFLPAPTQLYSEAEAQLINNLGLMPPATRKGEDSLATFVPPVHLIANAEVKRGRQAKLIMHLITLMPLLLARPALAQRDPDAGIRRFGVTDWKDLLIGKTYKKARFWEDGKNGGDLLFGKDFARLQAQPTARPPWGTLPCRNAPEDHEPTIELVENDSLLAAGVMFSLNQWRQLHWLSHLAEPADLEAAGVKKITDKFGVHYTPDFMSTALDIKTLPPIKNALPGKKNKNKPRKMKTVVCMIRQIVRRKWLENFASFFSRTAHAKELDSLKMGSEGRMHTSAGLITANTQAWAKQEKLERHLHLRYVFTSLKCGQMPVEFQVLPHGDFHRCRECREREAREVRATYGAPGMTEAYNDYDLDDEGEEEYY
;
A
#
# COMPACT_ATOMS: atom_id res chain seq x y z
N MET A 1 49.60 34.90 -18.23
CA MET A 1 50.05 36.27 -17.91
C MET A 1 49.22 37.21 -18.76
N SER A 2 48.71 38.29 -18.16
CA SER A 2 47.40 38.82 -18.56
C SER A 2 47.31 40.33 -18.33
N ASN A 3 46.67 41.05 -19.27
CA ASN A 3 46.13 42.40 -19.08
C ASN A 3 45.05 42.69 -20.17
N PRO A 4 44.21 43.75 -20.03
CA PRO A 4 42.84 43.80 -20.58
C PRO A 4 42.71 44.38 -22.01
N PRO A 5 41.49 44.43 -22.60
CA PRO A 5 40.77 45.71 -22.65
C PRO A 5 39.21 45.60 -22.49
N THR A 6 38.40 46.37 -23.26
CA THR A 6 37.18 47.05 -22.73
C THR A 6 35.96 47.22 -23.69
N THR A 7 34.78 47.53 -23.08
CA THR A 7 33.71 48.51 -23.49
C THR A 7 32.58 48.26 -24.52
N SER A 8 31.41 48.87 -24.21
CA SER A 8 30.21 49.23 -25.04
C SER A 8 29.18 48.13 -25.34
N SER A 9 27.84 48.33 -25.46
CA SER A 9 26.87 49.43 -25.14
C SER A 9 25.42 48.82 -25.13
N ASN A 10 24.22 49.46 -25.10
CA ASN A 10 23.71 50.84 -25.17
C ASN A 10 22.22 50.95 -24.65
N ALA A 11 21.65 52.17 -24.58
CA ALA A 11 20.20 52.58 -24.48
C ALA A 11 19.31 52.05 -23.29
N VAL A 12 18.64 52.82 -22.40
CA VAL A 12 17.73 54.03 -22.44
C VAL A 12 16.22 53.65 -22.58
N PRO A 13 15.21 54.28 -21.89
CA PRO A 13 15.14 55.56 -21.16
C PRO A 13 14.54 55.55 -19.70
N LEU A 14 14.23 56.75 -19.14
CA LEU A 14 13.81 57.04 -17.74
C LEU A 14 12.33 57.45 -17.52
N ALA A 15 11.80 57.07 -16.35
CA ALA A 15 10.99 57.81 -15.33
C ALA A 15 9.89 58.86 -15.65
N LYS A 16 8.74 58.74 -14.94
CA LYS A 16 8.02 59.74 -14.07
C LYS A 16 6.78 59.04 -13.42
N LYS A 17 6.26 59.22 -12.19
CA LYS A 17 6.19 60.22 -11.08
C LYS A 17 4.82 60.94 -10.98
N ALA A 18 4.24 60.99 -9.76
CA ALA A 18 2.93 61.58 -9.36
C ALA A 18 1.65 60.81 -9.82
N SER A 19 0.49 60.86 -9.15
CA SER A 19 -0.07 61.91 -8.26
C SER A 19 -0.93 61.38 -7.09
N LEU A 20 -1.37 62.29 -6.20
CA LEU A 20 -2.26 62.08 -5.05
C LEU A 20 -3.71 62.50 -5.36
N SER A 21 -4.68 61.70 -4.91
CA SER A 21 -6.02 62.13 -4.44
C SER A 21 -6.60 60.98 -3.59
N SER A 22 -7.12 61.12 -2.37
CA SER A 22 -7.76 62.23 -1.64
C SER A 22 -9.22 62.50 -2.06
N LEU A 23 -10.14 62.01 -1.24
CA LEU A 23 -11.52 62.48 -1.11
C LEU A 23 -11.94 62.37 0.35
N ARG A 24 -12.86 63.23 0.77
CA ARG A 24 -13.17 63.54 2.19
C ARG A 24 -14.61 63.19 2.56
N PHE A 25 -14.89 63.38 3.86
CA PHE A 25 -16.19 63.60 4.52
C PHE A 25 -16.82 62.35 5.17
N LYS A 26 -17.51 62.46 6.32
CA LYS A 26 -17.84 63.66 7.12
C LYS A 26 -17.79 63.32 8.63
N LYS A 27 -17.58 64.33 9.48
CA LYS A 27 -17.63 64.21 10.95
C LYS A 27 -18.58 65.26 11.50
N HIS A 28 -19.59 64.86 12.26
CA HIS A 28 -20.37 65.76 13.12
C HIS A 28 -20.91 64.99 14.34
N ASN A 29 -21.00 65.72 15.44
CA ASN A 29 -21.54 65.39 16.76
C ASN A 29 -22.63 66.45 17.07
N PRO A 30 -23.39 66.41 18.19
CA PRO A 30 -23.75 65.29 19.08
C PRO A 30 -25.25 65.33 19.51
N SER A 31 -25.59 64.63 20.61
CA SER A 31 -26.55 65.07 21.67
C SER A 31 -27.91 64.36 21.82
N ALA A 32 -28.49 64.56 23.02
CA ALA A 32 -29.85 64.26 23.52
C ALA A 32 -30.28 62.80 23.80
N ALA A 33 -30.39 62.50 25.10
CA ALA A 33 -31.41 61.63 25.71
C ALA A 33 -32.59 62.53 26.23
N PRO A 34 -33.69 62.06 26.85
CA PRO A 34 -33.98 60.72 27.41
C PRO A 34 -35.43 60.20 27.14
N SER A 35 -35.92 59.27 27.98
CA SER A 35 -37.30 58.76 28.13
C SER A 35 -37.82 57.81 27.01
N ALA A 36 -38.82 56.94 27.24
CA ALA A 36 -39.21 56.19 28.45
C ALA A 36 -40.12 54.99 28.05
N THR A 37 -40.23 54.01 28.97
CA THR A 37 -41.32 53.03 29.17
C THR A 37 -42.32 52.72 28.04
N GLU A 38 -42.32 51.47 27.54
CA GLU A 38 -43.54 50.63 27.47
C GLU A 38 -43.20 49.14 27.23
N ALA A 39 -44.16 48.23 27.49
CA ALA A 39 -43.98 46.78 27.43
C ALA A 39 -45.05 46.10 26.54
N PRO A 40 -44.68 45.10 25.70
CA PRO A 40 -45.63 44.37 24.86
C PRO A 40 -46.39 43.25 25.62
N PRO A 41 -47.59 42.87 25.15
CA PRO A 41 -48.54 42.02 25.90
C PRO A 41 -48.29 40.50 25.80
N PRO A 42 -48.93 39.68 26.67
CA PRO A 42 -48.89 38.22 26.59
C PRO A 42 -49.64 37.66 25.35
N PRO A 43 -49.24 36.47 24.83
CA PRO A 43 -49.92 35.84 23.71
C PRO A 43 -51.29 35.24 24.11
N PRO A 44 -52.31 35.28 23.23
CA PRO A 44 -53.65 34.81 23.55
C PRO A 44 -53.77 33.28 23.52
N SER A 45 -54.55 32.75 24.47
CA SER A 45 -55.02 31.37 24.49
C SER A 45 -56.35 31.23 23.74
N ASN A 46 -56.53 30.15 22.96
CA ASN A 46 -57.85 29.58 22.62
C ASN A 46 -57.70 28.15 22.03
N PRO A 47 -58.78 27.34 21.93
CA PRO A 47 -58.71 25.96 22.44
C PRO A 47 -59.30 24.91 21.46
N SER A 48 -59.63 23.71 21.97
CA SER A 48 -60.70 22.77 21.53
C SER A 48 -60.82 22.48 20.01
N ARG A 49 -60.81 21.25 19.50
CA ARG A 49 -61.37 19.94 19.92
C ARG A 49 -60.79 18.90 18.91
N GLN A 50 -61.11 17.60 18.79
CA GLN A 50 -62.25 16.77 19.20
C GLN A 50 -61.80 15.28 19.28
N SER A 51 -62.69 14.35 19.61
CA SER A 51 -62.35 12.97 20.00
C SER A 51 -62.87 11.88 19.04
N ALA A 52 -62.17 10.73 19.00
CA ALA A 52 -62.67 9.40 18.60
C ALA A 52 -63.02 9.22 17.09
N PRO A 53 -63.23 7.97 16.57
CA PRO A 53 -63.30 6.67 17.26
C PRO A 53 -62.35 5.56 16.72
N ALA A 54 -62.41 4.38 17.36
CA ALA A 54 -61.77 3.14 16.92
C ALA A 54 -62.76 2.23 16.14
N PRO A 55 -62.26 1.17 15.47
CA PRO A 55 -62.94 -0.13 15.55
C PRO A 55 -61.97 -1.34 15.61
N SER A 56 -62.51 -2.55 15.42
CA SER A 56 -61.85 -3.85 15.57
C SER A 56 -62.46 -4.88 14.58
N SER A 57 -62.00 -6.13 14.38
CA SER A 57 -61.09 -6.95 15.20
C SER A 57 -60.43 -8.11 14.40
N ARG A 58 -59.46 -8.77 15.05
CA ARG A 58 -59.22 -10.24 15.04
C ARG A 58 -59.21 -10.99 13.69
N ALA A 59 -58.02 -11.48 13.31
CA ALA A 59 -57.86 -12.67 12.46
C ALA A 59 -56.59 -13.45 12.84
N THR A 60 -56.58 -14.78 12.69
CA THR A 60 -55.47 -15.69 13.07
C THR A 60 -55.05 -16.51 11.85
N GLN A 61 -53.73 -16.71 11.63
CA GLN A 61 -53.21 -17.65 10.62
C GLN A 61 -51.91 -18.36 11.08
N PRO A 62 -51.53 -19.50 10.47
CA PRO A 62 -50.79 -20.58 11.15
C PRO A 62 -49.29 -20.70 10.79
N PRO A 63 -48.51 -21.51 11.54
CA PRO A 63 -47.13 -21.87 11.20
C PRO A 63 -47.05 -22.91 10.05
N PRO A 64 -45.93 -22.95 9.29
CA PRO A 64 -45.68 -23.94 8.24
C PRO A 64 -45.27 -25.33 8.79
N PRO A 65 -45.43 -26.41 8.01
CA PRO A 65 -45.45 -27.78 8.52
C PRO A 65 -44.08 -28.46 8.66
N SER A 66 -43.99 -29.40 9.60
CA SER A 66 -42.95 -30.43 9.67
C SER A 66 -43.18 -31.53 8.62
N SER A 67 -42.10 -32.11 8.09
CA SER A 67 -42.12 -33.31 7.24
C SER A 67 -41.30 -34.43 7.90
N SER A 68 -41.67 -35.68 7.64
CA SER A 68 -41.26 -36.83 8.46
C SER A 68 -40.50 -37.92 7.69
N TYR A 69 -39.53 -38.51 8.40
CA TYR A 69 -38.93 -39.86 8.34
C TYR A 69 -39.25 -40.82 7.17
N PRO A 70 -38.27 -41.67 6.82
CA PRO A 70 -38.32 -43.02 7.40
C PRO A 70 -37.00 -43.50 8.05
N THR A 71 -37.12 -44.44 8.99
CA THR A 71 -36.02 -45.09 9.74
C THR A 71 -35.76 -46.53 9.30
N ALA A 72 -34.50 -46.91 9.08
CA ALA A 72 -33.99 -48.29 9.04
C ALA A 72 -32.44 -48.27 9.07
N SER A 73 -31.71 -49.25 9.60
CA SER A 73 -32.03 -50.31 10.58
C SER A 73 -30.72 -50.73 11.28
N SER A 74 -30.81 -51.42 12.41
CA SER A 74 -29.65 -51.78 13.25
C SER A 74 -28.84 -52.98 12.73
N ARG A 75 -27.53 -53.01 13.00
CA ARG A 75 -26.82 -54.29 13.22
C ARG A 75 -25.75 -54.17 14.30
N SER A 76 -25.93 -54.93 15.38
CA SER A 76 -24.98 -55.06 16.49
C SER A 76 -24.02 -56.23 16.26
N ARG A 77 -22.77 -56.10 16.73
CA ARG A 77 -22.01 -57.27 17.22
C ARG A 77 -21.03 -56.89 18.35
N ARG A 78 -20.82 -57.82 19.28
CA ARG A 78 -20.05 -57.65 20.52
C ARG A 78 -18.61 -58.21 20.40
N GLY A 79 -17.69 -57.65 21.18
CA GLY A 79 -16.51 -58.34 21.75
C GLY A 79 -15.14 -57.95 21.18
N ARG A 80 -14.01 -58.19 21.87
CA ARG A 80 -13.77 -58.43 23.32
C ARG A 80 -12.23 -58.46 23.59
N LYS A 81 -11.74 -57.79 24.65
CA LYS A 81 -10.44 -57.96 25.36
C LYS A 81 -9.08 -57.64 24.66
N SER A 82 -8.14 -57.11 25.48
CA SER A 82 -6.64 -57.19 25.45
C SER A 82 -5.88 -56.85 24.16
N GLY A 83 -4.87 -55.96 24.12
CA GLY A 83 -4.18 -55.13 25.14
C GLY A 83 -3.26 -54.08 24.44
N MET A 84 -2.17 -53.50 24.94
CA MET A 84 -1.42 -53.57 26.22
C MET A 84 -0.67 -52.21 26.48
N THR A 85 -0.01 -52.06 27.64
CA THR A 85 1.01 -51.04 28.00
C THR A 85 2.41 -51.37 27.42
N PRO A 86 3.45 -50.47 27.40
CA PRO A 86 3.73 -49.29 28.27
C PRO A 86 3.95 -47.94 27.50
N GLY A 87 4.25 -46.79 28.13
CA GLY A 87 4.27 -46.41 29.56
C GLY A 87 5.39 -45.42 29.95
N LEU A 88 5.01 -44.26 30.52
CA LEU A 88 5.79 -43.17 31.20
C LEU A 88 4.73 -42.05 31.46
N MET A 89 4.34 -41.59 32.66
CA MET A 89 5.05 -40.95 33.79
C MET A 89 5.84 -39.69 33.37
N HIS A 90 5.69 -38.50 33.97
CA HIS A 90 5.14 -38.09 35.29
C HIS A 90 3.83 -37.25 35.18
N LYS A 91 2.93 -37.20 36.18
CA LYS A 91 2.90 -36.34 37.41
C LYS A 91 3.37 -34.88 37.18
N GLY A 92 2.69 -33.82 37.65
CA GLY A 92 1.40 -33.74 38.35
C GLY A 92 1.50 -33.04 39.70
N ASP A 93 1.70 -31.71 39.67
CA ASP A 93 2.01 -30.92 40.87
C ASP A 93 0.77 -30.48 41.66
N THR A 94 0.97 -30.34 42.97
CA THR A 94 -0.02 -29.95 43.98
C THR A 94 0.61 -28.83 44.82
N PRO A 95 -0.14 -27.79 45.26
CA PRO A 95 0.48 -26.60 45.85
C PRO A 95 1.17 -26.87 47.19
N SER A 96 2.40 -26.37 47.34
CA SER A 96 3.16 -26.39 48.60
C SER A 96 2.73 -25.27 49.57
N PRO A 97 2.89 -25.45 50.89
CA PRO A 97 2.50 -24.47 51.90
C PRO A 97 3.46 -23.26 51.95
N ALA A 98 3.02 -22.21 52.63
CA ALA A 98 3.76 -20.95 52.75
C ALA A 98 5.05 -21.07 53.58
N SER A 99 6.14 -20.50 53.06
CA SER A 99 7.40 -20.31 53.80
C SER A 99 7.32 -19.07 54.69
N THR A 100 7.68 -19.20 55.97
CA THR A 100 7.90 -18.06 56.85
C THR A 100 9.11 -17.22 56.40
N PRO A 101 9.09 -15.88 56.58
CA PRO A 101 10.24 -15.03 56.29
C PRO A 101 11.38 -15.30 57.29
N PRO A 102 12.66 -15.18 56.88
CA PRO A 102 13.79 -15.29 57.79
C PRO A 102 13.83 -14.09 58.75
N PRO A 103 14.38 -14.25 59.97
CA PRO A 103 14.58 -13.14 60.90
C PRO A 103 15.54 -12.10 60.32
N ALA A 104 15.28 -10.82 60.62
CA ALA A 104 16.09 -9.71 60.11
C ALA A 104 17.54 -9.81 60.60
N SER A 105 18.50 -9.83 59.66
CA SER A 105 19.93 -9.85 60.00
C SER A 105 20.37 -8.48 60.49
N THR A 106 20.61 -8.34 61.80
CA THR A 106 21.23 -7.18 62.42
C THR A 106 22.72 -7.12 62.09
N ALA A 107 23.04 -6.78 60.84
CA ALA A 107 24.37 -6.32 60.48
C ALA A 107 24.69 -5.00 61.22
N PRO A 108 25.93 -4.81 61.74
CA PRO A 108 26.33 -3.53 62.31
C PRO A 108 26.17 -2.40 61.28
N PRO A 109 25.79 -1.18 61.69
CA PRO A 109 25.77 -0.05 60.79
C PRO A 109 27.18 0.17 60.21
N GLN A 110 27.30 0.16 58.88
CA GLN A 110 28.58 0.46 58.24
C GLN A 110 29.05 1.86 58.63
N PRO A 111 30.35 2.08 58.85
CA PRO A 111 30.88 3.40 59.17
C PRO A 111 30.51 4.37 58.04
N SER A 112 29.75 5.41 58.39
CA SER A 112 29.29 6.42 57.44
C SER A 112 30.49 7.07 56.77
N LYS A 113 30.60 6.96 55.44
CA LYS A 113 31.63 7.65 54.66
C LYS A 113 31.62 9.13 55.03
N GLU A 114 32.79 9.64 55.40
CA GLU A 114 32.97 11.02 55.83
C GLU A 114 32.48 11.97 54.73
N ARG A 115 31.47 12.79 55.04
CA ARG A 115 30.82 13.65 54.03
C ARG A 115 31.81 14.74 53.58
N LYS A 116 32.12 14.76 52.29
CA LYS A 116 32.89 15.85 51.65
C LYS A 116 32.10 17.15 51.78
N LYS A 117 32.53 18.04 52.68
CA LYS A 117 31.88 19.32 52.96
C LYS A 117 31.59 20.11 51.68
N VAL A 118 30.34 20.53 51.50
CA VAL A 118 29.88 21.22 50.28
C VAL A 118 30.46 22.63 50.22
N LYS A 119 31.26 22.92 49.18
CA LYS A 119 31.85 24.25 48.96
C LYS A 119 30.82 25.22 48.40
N VAL A 120 30.26 26.07 49.25
CA VAL A 120 29.37 27.18 48.86
C VAL A 120 30.05 28.09 47.82
N PRO A 121 29.52 28.24 46.59
CA PRO A 121 30.10 29.16 45.61
C PRO A 121 30.03 30.63 46.04
N PRO A 122 31.02 31.48 45.68
CA PRO A 122 31.01 32.90 46.02
C PRO A 122 29.98 33.71 45.19
N GLY A 123 29.44 34.76 45.81
CA GLY A 123 28.52 35.69 45.17
C GLY A 123 27.05 35.25 45.17
N HIS A 124 26.57 34.69 46.29
CA HIS A 124 25.14 34.51 46.52
C HIS A 124 24.45 35.88 46.72
N SER A 125 23.20 35.96 46.28
CA SER A 125 22.35 37.15 46.37
C SER A 125 21.45 37.13 47.62
N ILE A 126 21.05 35.94 48.05
CA ILE A 126 20.17 35.69 49.21
C ILE A 126 20.58 34.41 49.93
N VAL A 127 20.22 34.31 51.21
CA VAL A 127 20.38 33.11 52.03
C VAL A 127 19.09 32.87 52.80
N MET A 128 18.59 31.64 52.83
CA MET A 128 17.36 31.26 53.56
C MET A 128 17.58 29.95 54.31
N ARG A 129 16.77 29.69 55.35
CA ARG A 129 16.85 28.46 56.15
C ARG A 129 15.64 27.58 55.90
N TRP A 130 15.88 26.31 55.59
CA TRP A 130 14.89 25.27 55.37
C TRP A 130 15.08 24.16 56.41
N GLY A 131 14.67 24.41 57.65
CA GLY A 131 14.81 23.45 58.75
C GLY A 131 16.27 23.20 59.16
N ASP A 132 16.79 22.03 58.78
CA ASP A 132 18.16 21.54 59.02
C ASP A 132 19.16 21.93 57.92
N VAL A 133 18.70 22.53 56.81
CA VAL A 133 19.58 23.01 55.73
C VAL A 133 19.49 24.53 55.52
N VAL A 134 20.56 25.09 54.98
CA VAL A 134 20.65 26.47 54.49
C VAL A 134 20.67 26.44 52.96
N VAL A 135 19.97 27.39 52.33
CA VAL A 135 19.92 27.51 50.87
C VAL A 135 20.45 28.88 50.43
N PHE A 136 21.48 28.84 49.59
CA PHE A 136 22.11 30.02 49.00
C PHE A 136 21.54 30.26 47.60
N GLY A 137 20.85 31.39 47.40
CA GLY A 137 20.28 31.77 46.10
C GLY A 137 21.22 32.66 45.29
N TYR A 138 21.36 32.38 44.00
CA TYR A 138 22.26 33.07 43.07
C TYR A 138 21.49 33.57 41.85
N GLY A 139 21.73 34.82 41.45
CA GLY A 139 21.08 35.43 40.27
C GLY A 139 19.59 35.74 40.50
N THR A 140 19.16 35.83 41.77
CA THR A 140 17.78 36.13 42.14
C THR A 140 17.68 36.66 43.56
N ASP A 141 16.68 37.51 43.78
CA ASP A 141 16.19 38.02 45.07
C ASP A 141 15.06 37.15 45.65
N TYR A 142 14.51 36.20 44.88
CA TYR A 142 13.37 35.39 45.29
C TYR A 142 13.77 34.26 46.25
N ALA A 143 13.27 34.30 47.49
CA ALA A 143 13.44 33.22 48.45
C ALA A 143 12.29 32.18 48.38
N PRO A 144 12.46 31.00 47.74
CA PRO A 144 11.44 29.95 47.74
C PRO A 144 11.14 29.39 49.14
N SER A 145 9.88 28.99 49.36
CA SER A 145 9.48 28.17 50.51
C SER A 145 10.16 26.79 50.47
N ASN A 146 10.40 26.19 51.64
CA ASN A 146 10.92 24.83 51.74
C ASN A 146 9.97 23.81 51.08
N PRO A 147 10.40 22.99 50.10
CA PRO A 147 9.59 21.91 49.54
C PRO A 147 9.55 20.64 50.41
N ASP A 148 10.46 20.49 51.37
CA ASP A 148 10.54 19.30 52.23
C ASP A 148 9.39 19.27 53.25
N GLY A 149 8.88 18.07 53.54
CA GLY A 149 7.68 17.88 54.37
C GLY A 149 6.36 18.34 53.71
N LEU A 150 6.40 18.97 52.54
CA LEU A 150 5.19 19.34 51.80
C LEU A 150 4.68 18.16 50.97
N VAL A 151 3.39 17.87 51.09
CA VAL A 151 2.68 16.86 50.29
C VAL A 151 1.62 17.53 49.41
N ALA A 152 1.56 17.14 48.15
CA ALA A 152 0.53 17.56 47.21
C ALA A 152 -0.81 16.86 47.53
N ARG A 153 -1.88 17.64 47.69
CA ARG A 153 -3.19 17.16 48.17
C ARG A 153 -4.27 17.10 47.07
N GLY A 154 -3.87 17.19 45.80
CA GLY A 154 -4.78 17.29 44.66
C GLY A 154 -5.41 18.67 44.46
N LEU A 155 -4.99 19.69 45.22
CA LEU A 155 -5.61 21.02 45.26
C LEU A 155 -5.26 21.88 44.03
N VAL A 156 -6.24 22.62 43.54
CA VAL A 156 -6.09 23.62 42.49
C VAL A 156 -6.50 25.00 43.04
N THR A 157 -5.70 26.02 42.76
CA THR A 157 -5.92 27.38 43.25
C THR A 157 -6.74 28.21 42.24
N THR A 158 -7.29 29.35 42.67
CA THR A 158 -8.20 30.20 41.85
C THR A 158 -7.64 30.65 40.50
N ASP A 159 -6.32 30.63 40.33
CA ASP A 159 -5.61 30.90 39.09
C ASP A 159 -5.44 29.65 38.18
N GLY A 160 -5.93 28.47 38.58
CA GLY A 160 -5.76 27.19 37.87
C GLY A 160 -4.38 26.54 38.03
N TYR A 161 -3.48 27.12 38.83
CA TYR A 161 -2.21 26.49 39.18
C TYR A 161 -2.37 25.52 40.36
N TRP A 162 -1.32 24.77 40.66
CA TRP A 162 -1.27 23.80 41.75
C TRP A 162 -0.81 24.42 43.09
N GLY A 163 -1.11 25.71 43.31
CA GLY A 163 -0.59 26.49 44.44
C GLY A 163 0.94 26.36 44.59
N ARG A 164 1.42 26.30 45.83
CA ARG A 164 2.85 26.07 46.17
C ARG A 164 3.50 24.82 45.55
N ASN A 165 2.72 23.86 45.03
CA ASN A 165 3.22 22.64 44.39
C ASN A 165 3.31 22.77 42.85
N GLU A 166 3.10 23.97 42.28
CA GLU A 166 3.20 24.20 40.83
C GLU A 166 4.66 24.14 40.37
N TYR A 167 5.10 22.94 39.95
CA TYR A 167 6.47 22.68 39.50
C TYR A 167 6.95 23.58 38.34
N THR A 168 6.03 24.25 37.62
CA THR A 168 6.39 25.21 36.56
C THR A 168 6.63 26.64 37.06
N LEU A 169 6.42 26.93 38.35
CA LEU A 169 6.61 28.25 38.95
C LEU A 169 7.68 28.26 40.06
N TYR A 170 7.81 27.18 40.83
CA TYR A 170 8.78 27.08 41.94
C TYR A 170 10.00 26.24 41.54
N PRO A 171 11.22 26.63 41.93
CA PRO A 171 12.43 25.86 41.63
C PRO A 171 12.33 24.46 42.27
N GLN A 172 12.80 23.45 41.53
CA GLN A 172 12.79 22.05 41.94
C GLN A 172 14.24 21.54 42.06
N PRO A 173 14.49 20.39 42.74
CA PRO A 173 15.76 19.68 42.64
C PRO A 173 16.21 19.54 41.18
N PHE A 174 17.49 19.74 40.93
CA PHE A 174 18.06 19.55 39.61
C PHE A 174 17.92 18.10 39.17
N ASN A 175 17.66 17.91 37.89
CA ASN A 175 17.48 16.61 37.27
C ASN A 175 18.26 16.62 35.96
N VAL A 176 19.34 15.83 35.91
CA VAL A 176 20.23 15.73 34.75
C VAL A 176 19.52 15.17 33.50
N HIS A 177 18.39 14.47 33.67
CA HIS A 177 17.53 14.02 32.58
C HIS A 177 16.50 15.08 32.15
N ALA A 178 16.39 16.19 32.87
CA ALA A 178 15.48 17.29 32.55
C ALA A 178 16.07 18.70 32.84
N PRO A 179 17.31 18.99 32.41
CA PRO A 179 18.02 20.22 32.75
C PRO A 179 17.32 21.47 32.19
N GLN A 180 16.50 21.32 31.14
CA GLN A 180 15.62 22.38 30.63
C GLN A 180 14.64 22.94 31.65
N MET A 181 14.28 22.19 32.69
CA MET A 181 13.21 22.59 33.62
C MET A 181 13.59 23.85 34.43
N ALA A 182 14.89 24.08 34.63
CA ALA A 182 15.40 25.29 35.26
C ALA A 182 15.20 26.56 34.39
N LEU A 183 15.11 26.39 33.06
CA LEU A 183 14.88 27.44 32.05
C LEU A 183 13.39 27.71 31.77
N ILE A 184 12.44 27.14 32.52
CA ILE A 184 11.03 27.52 32.39
C ILE A 184 10.86 29.01 32.73
N GLU A 185 10.18 29.75 31.85
CA GLU A 185 9.87 31.15 32.08
C GLU A 185 8.76 31.35 33.11
N LEU A 186 8.90 32.42 33.89
CA LEU A 186 7.93 32.84 34.90
C LEU A 186 6.98 33.90 34.33
N PRO A 187 5.74 33.99 34.85
CA PRO A 187 4.86 35.11 34.59
C PRO A 187 5.41 36.38 35.25
N THR A 188 5.34 37.48 34.50
CA THR A 188 5.60 38.86 34.96
C THR A 188 4.45 39.75 34.49
N PRO A 189 4.30 40.99 34.99
CA PRO A 189 3.29 41.92 34.47
C PRO A 189 3.37 42.15 32.95
N ALA A 190 4.56 42.02 32.34
CA ALA A 190 4.73 42.11 30.89
C ALA A 190 4.33 40.80 30.16
N THR A 191 4.59 39.64 30.74
CA THR A 191 4.32 38.33 30.12
C THR A 191 2.97 37.71 30.48
N GLN A 192 2.22 38.26 31.44
CA GLN A 192 0.91 37.75 31.87
C GLN A 192 -0.15 37.70 30.76
N THR A 193 0.03 38.48 29.68
CA THR A 193 -0.83 38.47 28.49
C THR A 193 -0.42 37.44 27.42
N TRP A 194 0.71 36.75 27.60
CA TRP A 194 1.18 35.69 26.71
C TRP A 194 0.38 34.40 26.95
N LEU A 195 0.28 33.54 25.93
CA LEU A 195 -0.60 32.36 25.94
C LEU A 195 -0.14 31.28 26.91
N GLU A 196 1.15 31.29 27.23
CA GLU A 196 1.88 30.45 28.17
C GLU A 196 1.49 30.74 29.63
N PHE A 197 0.95 31.93 29.90
CA PHE A 197 0.65 32.42 31.26
C PHE A 197 -0.81 32.85 31.46
N PHE A 198 -1.53 33.28 30.40
CA PHE A 198 -2.85 33.89 30.54
C PHE A 198 -3.82 33.04 31.37
N GLU A 199 -4.64 33.74 32.14
CA GLU A 199 -5.81 33.23 32.83
C GLU A 199 -6.98 33.23 31.83
N ILE A 200 -7.58 32.07 31.59
CA ILE A 200 -8.72 31.93 30.68
C ILE A 200 -10.03 32.37 31.36
N LYS A 201 -10.82 33.19 30.67
CA LYS A 201 -12.06 33.79 31.17
C LYS A 201 -13.25 33.37 30.31
N GLU A 202 -14.47 33.55 30.81
CA GLU A 202 -15.68 33.25 30.04
C GLU A 202 -15.74 34.06 28.73
N SER A 203 -15.14 35.26 28.69
CA SER A 203 -14.99 36.09 27.49
C SER A 203 -14.05 35.51 26.42
N ASP A 204 -13.25 34.48 26.72
CA ASP A 204 -12.41 33.77 25.75
C ASP A 204 -13.13 32.57 25.11
N LEU A 205 -14.35 32.25 25.58
CA LEU A 205 -15.20 31.21 25.01
C LEU A 205 -15.94 31.71 23.77
N ASP A 206 -16.47 30.79 22.96
CA ASP A 206 -17.31 31.15 21.82
C ASP A 206 -18.72 31.53 22.31
N ALA A 207 -19.09 32.81 22.19
CA ALA A 207 -20.40 33.32 22.58
C ALA A 207 -21.59 32.69 21.83
N ASN A 208 -21.33 31.89 20.78
CA ASN A 208 -22.34 31.15 20.02
C ASN A 208 -22.42 29.66 20.43
N ALA A 209 -21.59 29.21 21.37
CA ALA A 209 -21.64 27.83 21.87
C ALA A 209 -22.97 27.57 22.60
N LEU A 210 -23.45 26.33 22.56
CA LEU A 210 -24.67 25.99 23.29
C LEU A 210 -24.41 26.06 24.81
N PRO A 211 -25.43 26.36 25.64
CA PRO A 211 -25.30 26.25 27.09
C PRO A 211 -24.74 24.89 27.49
N LYS A 212 -23.63 24.90 28.25
CA LYS A 212 -22.80 23.73 28.67
C LYS A 212 -21.79 23.19 27.63
N GLU A 213 -21.62 23.80 26.46
CA GLU A 213 -20.52 23.50 25.53
C GLU A 213 -19.35 24.49 25.74
N TYR A 214 -18.28 24.08 26.46
CA TYR A 214 -17.11 24.92 26.70
C TYR A 214 -16.15 24.89 25.51
N ILE A 215 -16.37 25.80 24.56
CA ILE A 215 -15.60 25.95 23.31
C ILE A 215 -14.78 27.23 23.36
N LEU A 216 -13.50 27.20 22.97
CA LEU A 216 -12.71 28.42 22.79
C LEU A 216 -13.23 29.26 21.62
N GLY A 217 -13.36 30.56 21.85
CA GLY A 217 -13.65 31.55 20.82
C GLY A 217 -12.57 31.53 19.73
N ALA A 218 -12.98 31.71 18.47
CA ALA A 218 -12.13 31.46 17.31
C ALA A 218 -10.74 32.14 17.39
N ARG A 219 -10.68 33.41 17.82
CA ARG A 219 -9.44 34.19 17.96
C ARG A 219 -8.45 33.57 18.95
N MET A 220 -8.93 33.01 20.08
CA MET A 220 -8.07 32.36 21.08
C MET A 220 -7.61 30.99 20.59
N HIS A 221 -8.53 30.23 19.97
CA HIS A 221 -8.22 28.94 19.35
C HIS A 221 -7.13 29.07 18.26
N GLU A 222 -7.18 30.10 17.40
CA GLU A 222 -6.17 30.31 16.36
C GLU A 222 -4.81 30.73 16.94
N LYS A 223 -4.79 31.62 17.94
CA LYS A 223 -3.59 31.95 18.70
C LYS A 223 -2.90 30.70 19.28
N LEU A 224 -3.65 29.84 19.96
CA LEU A 224 -3.12 28.59 20.54
C LEU A 224 -2.71 27.56 19.49
N ARG A 225 -3.42 27.49 18.36
CA ARG A 225 -3.07 26.68 17.18
C ARG A 225 -1.68 27.08 16.69
N ASP A 226 -1.50 28.34 16.34
CA ASP A 226 -0.31 28.82 15.62
C ASP A 226 0.94 28.74 16.50
N LEU A 227 0.82 29.03 17.80
CA LEU A 227 1.87 28.83 18.79
C LEU A 227 2.19 27.33 19.02
N SER A 228 1.18 26.46 19.07
CA SER A 228 1.40 25.01 19.19
C SER A 228 2.15 24.43 17.99
N TRP A 229 1.85 24.90 16.77
CA TRP A 229 2.58 24.48 15.57
C TRP A 229 3.99 25.07 15.51
N LYS A 230 4.17 26.34 15.92
CA LYS A 230 5.51 26.95 16.06
C LYS A 230 6.38 26.13 17.00
N TYR A 231 5.94 25.89 18.24
CA TYR A 231 6.70 25.08 19.20
C TYR A 231 6.90 23.64 18.74
N ARG A 232 5.96 23.05 17.99
CA ARG A 232 6.14 21.72 17.41
C ARG A 232 7.22 21.70 16.31
N GLY A 233 7.23 22.71 15.44
CA GLY A 233 8.24 22.89 14.39
C GLY A 233 9.62 23.15 14.97
N ASP A 234 9.74 24.15 15.85
CA ASP A 234 10.98 24.48 16.57
C ASP A 234 11.55 23.23 17.30
N PHE A 235 10.69 22.42 17.93
CA PHE A 235 11.07 21.16 18.59
C PHE A 235 11.56 20.09 17.60
N ASP A 236 10.80 19.81 16.52
CA ASP A 236 11.17 18.79 15.53
C ASP A 236 12.37 19.19 14.65
N GLU A 237 12.73 20.48 14.62
CA GLU A 237 13.98 20.98 14.02
C GLU A 237 15.14 20.83 15.01
N VAL A 238 15.02 21.34 16.24
CA VAL A 238 16.12 21.36 17.21
C VAL A 238 16.51 19.96 17.70
N VAL A 239 15.58 19.01 17.77
CA VAL A 239 15.88 17.59 18.07
C VAL A 239 16.82 16.99 17.01
N LYS A 240 16.62 17.32 15.73
CA LYS A 240 17.51 16.83 14.65
C LYS A 240 18.88 17.49 14.72
N LEU A 241 18.94 18.79 15.02
CA LEU A 241 20.19 19.53 15.17
C LEU A 241 21.04 19.00 16.34
N ILE A 242 20.42 18.71 17.50
CA ILE A 242 21.11 18.04 18.62
C ILE A 242 21.64 16.67 18.20
N GLN A 243 20.83 15.83 17.54
CA GLN A 243 21.25 14.50 17.11
C GLN A 243 22.42 14.57 16.12
N GLN A 244 22.41 15.54 15.19
CA GLN A 244 23.51 15.80 14.28
C GLN A 244 24.78 16.23 15.03
N VAL A 245 24.69 17.24 15.89
CA VAL A 245 25.82 17.77 16.70
C VAL A 245 26.47 16.68 17.56
N CYS A 246 25.68 15.83 18.21
CA CYS A 246 26.19 14.70 19.00
C CYS A 246 26.86 13.65 18.10
N SER A 247 26.23 13.27 16.98
CA SER A 247 26.76 12.26 16.04
C SER A 247 28.06 12.67 15.35
N GLN A 248 28.33 13.98 15.23
CA GLN A 248 29.53 14.53 14.62
C GLN A 248 30.64 14.86 15.63
N GLY A 249 30.40 14.69 16.94
CA GLY A 249 31.35 15.09 17.99
C GLY A 249 31.60 16.60 18.04
N ALA A 250 30.61 17.42 17.66
CA ALA A 250 30.76 18.87 17.55
C ALA A 250 30.74 19.63 18.90
N LEU A 251 30.68 18.89 20.02
CA LEU A 251 30.87 19.34 21.40
C LEU A 251 32.02 18.51 22.03
N PRO A 252 32.92 19.11 22.84
CA PRO A 252 33.98 18.36 23.52
C PRO A 252 33.39 17.35 24.51
N VAL A 253 33.91 16.12 24.55
CA VAL A 253 33.38 15.04 25.41
C VAL A 253 33.40 15.41 26.89
N ASP A 254 34.45 16.12 27.34
CA ASP A 254 34.60 16.56 28.74
C ASP A 254 33.86 17.88 29.06
N SER A 255 33.02 18.39 28.15
CA SER A 255 32.25 19.63 28.38
C SER A 255 30.95 19.35 29.14
N VAL A 256 30.53 20.30 29.99
CA VAL A 256 29.23 20.23 30.67
C VAL A 256 28.09 20.25 29.65
N GLU A 257 28.25 20.93 28.52
CA GLU A 257 27.30 20.89 27.41
C GLU A 257 27.12 19.48 26.80
N TYR A 258 28.21 18.71 26.64
CA TYR A 258 28.16 17.32 26.19
C TYR A 258 27.52 16.39 27.23
N ASP A 259 27.86 16.57 28.51
CA ASP A 259 27.28 15.82 29.63
C ASP A 259 25.76 16.06 29.76
N VAL A 260 25.35 17.33 29.72
CA VAL A 260 23.95 17.77 29.78
C VAL A 260 23.17 17.23 28.58
N VAL A 261 23.70 17.29 27.35
CA VAL A 261 22.96 16.81 26.17
C VAL A 261 22.92 15.28 26.08
N SER A 262 23.94 14.59 26.57
CA SER A 262 24.01 13.11 26.60
C SER A 262 23.03 12.50 27.61
N ASN A 263 22.78 13.20 28.73
CA ASN A 263 21.86 12.74 29.78
C ASN A 263 20.42 13.25 29.63
N MET A 264 20.20 14.38 28.96
CA MET A 264 18.87 15.02 28.81
C MET A 264 17.86 14.16 28.04
N ALA A 265 16.76 13.80 28.69
CA ALA A 265 15.66 13.09 28.06
C ALA A 265 14.84 14.05 27.18
N ILE A 266 14.84 13.80 25.87
CA ILE A 266 14.06 14.58 24.89
C ILE A 266 12.56 14.49 25.22
N PRO A 267 11.85 15.61 25.53
CA PRO A 267 10.49 15.59 26.07
C PRO A 267 9.40 15.34 25.02
N LYS A 268 9.55 14.27 24.22
CA LYS A 268 8.61 13.84 23.16
C LYS A 268 7.18 13.64 23.69
N ALA A 269 7.06 13.17 24.94
CA ALA A 269 5.77 13.05 25.63
C ALA A 269 5.08 14.41 25.81
N MET A 270 5.80 15.46 26.21
CA MET A 270 5.22 16.80 26.37
C MET A 270 4.95 17.48 25.04
N ALA A 271 5.80 17.28 24.02
CA ALA A 271 5.53 17.75 22.66
C ALA A 271 4.26 17.09 22.08
N SER A 272 4.01 15.81 22.37
CA SER A 272 2.76 15.13 22.01
C SER A 272 1.58 15.62 22.85
N ASN A 273 1.76 15.77 24.17
CA ASN A 273 0.70 16.23 25.07
C ASN A 273 0.26 17.66 24.76
N MET A 274 1.16 18.57 24.38
CA MET A 274 0.82 19.92 23.91
C MET A 274 -0.13 19.85 22.70
N THR A 275 0.23 19.11 21.66
CA THR A 275 -0.61 18.95 20.46
C THR A 275 -1.94 18.24 20.77
N LYS A 276 -1.95 17.22 21.65
CA LYS A 276 -3.18 16.51 22.09
C LYS A 276 -4.11 17.41 22.93
N ARG A 277 -3.56 18.23 23.82
CA ARG A 277 -4.30 19.18 24.66
C ARG A 277 -4.92 20.29 23.79
N TYR A 278 -4.17 20.84 22.84
CA TYR A 278 -4.73 21.71 21.79
C TYR A 278 -5.80 20.98 20.95
N GLY A 279 -5.56 19.72 20.59
CA GLY A 279 -6.56 18.88 19.90
C GLY A 279 -7.87 18.69 20.69
N THR A 280 -7.83 18.71 22.02
CA THR A 280 -9.02 18.68 22.88
C THR A 280 -9.79 20.00 22.83
N LEU A 281 -9.08 21.13 22.85
CA LEU A 281 -9.66 22.47 22.66
C LEU A 281 -10.27 22.62 21.24
N GLN A 282 -9.67 22.00 20.22
CA GLN A 282 -10.20 21.94 18.85
C GLN A 282 -11.37 20.95 18.69
N ALA A 283 -11.38 19.83 19.42
CA ALA A 283 -12.38 18.77 19.28
C ALA A 283 -13.80 19.25 19.53
N ALA A 284 -13.99 20.20 20.45
CA ALA A 284 -15.30 20.83 20.69
C ALA A 284 -15.85 21.53 19.43
N LYS A 285 -15.01 22.30 18.74
CA LYS A 285 -15.34 22.97 17.46
C LYS A 285 -15.51 21.98 16.30
N LEU A 286 -14.69 20.93 16.24
CA LEU A 286 -14.82 19.85 15.26
C LEU A 286 -16.12 19.06 15.42
N ARG A 287 -16.60 18.86 16.66
CA ARG A 287 -17.93 18.27 16.92
C ARG A 287 -19.06 19.17 16.45
N GLU A 288 -18.95 20.48 16.62
CA GLU A 288 -19.95 21.44 16.14
C GLU A 288 -20.05 21.41 14.60
N VAL A 289 -18.91 21.40 13.91
CA VAL A 289 -18.81 21.16 12.45
C VAL A 289 -19.35 19.78 12.06
N ASN A 290 -19.04 18.71 12.79
CA ASN A 290 -19.52 17.37 12.47
C ASN A 290 -21.02 17.18 12.77
N LYS A 291 -21.57 17.85 13.80
CA LYS A 291 -23.01 17.94 14.12
C LYS A 291 -23.75 18.65 12.98
N LYS A 292 -23.18 19.76 12.45
CA LYS A 292 -23.65 20.43 11.23
C LYS A 292 -23.57 19.51 10.00
N LYS A 293 -22.45 18.80 9.77
CA LYS A 293 -22.32 17.82 8.67
C LYS A 293 -23.32 16.67 8.77
N THR A 294 -23.57 16.12 9.95
CA THR A 294 -24.56 15.05 10.16
C THR A 294 -25.99 15.57 9.94
N LEU A 295 -26.30 16.80 10.38
CA LEU A 295 -27.58 17.43 10.07
C LEU A 295 -27.75 17.68 8.57
N VAL A 296 -26.68 18.01 7.85
CA VAL A 296 -26.66 18.12 6.38
C VAL A 296 -26.82 16.75 5.72
N ARG A 297 -26.14 15.70 6.20
CA ARG A 297 -26.33 14.31 5.74
C ARG A 297 -27.78 13.87 5.90
N GLN A 298 -28.37 14.04 7.08
CA GLN A 298 -29.79 13.71 7.33
C GLN A 298 -30.75 14.55 6.47
N LYS A 299 -30.39 15.77 6.08
CA LYS A 299 -31.15 16.55 5.10
C LYS A 299 -30.99 16.01 3.67
N ILE A 300 -29.78 15.61 3.26
CA ILE A 300 -29.53 14.99 1.94
C ILE A 300 -30.28 13.65 1.84
N GLU A 301 -30.10 12.77 2.82
CA GLU A 301 -30.75 11.46 2.95
C GLU A 301 -32.27 11.58 2.85
N LYS A 302 -32.91 12.45 3.65
CA LYS A 302 -34.36 12.73 3.53
C LYS A 302 -34.76 13.32 2.19
N THR A 303 -33.90 14.15 1.57
CA THR A 303 -34.15 14.67 0.22
C THR A 303 -34.02 13.58 -0.84
N GLU A 304 -33.22 12.54 -0.60
CA GLU A 304 -33.03 11.40 -1.50
C GLU A 304 -34.10 10.32 -1.33
N GLU A 305 -34.53 10.03 -0.10
CA GLU A 305 -35.78 9.32 0.18
C GLU A 305 -36.97 9.99 -0.52
N GLN A 306 -37.07 11.34 -0.43
CA GLN A 306 -38.11 12.09 -1.12
C GLN A 306 -37.97 11.98 -2.65
N LYS A 307 -36.77 12.17 -3.22
CA LYS A 307 -36.53 11.98 -4.67
C LYS A 307 -36.81 10.55 -5.14
N GLU A 308 -36.64 9.54 -4.29
CA GLU A 308 -36.95 8.15 -4.63
C GLU A 308 -38.46 7.87 -4.56
N ARG A 309 -39.18 8.45 -3.60
CA ARG A 309 -40.66 8.46 -3.58
C ARG A 309 -41.21 9.17 -4.82
N GLU A 310 -40.68 10.35 -5.15
CA GLU A 310 -40.99 11.08 -6.39
C GLU A 310 -40.74 10.20 -7.63
N ARG A 311 -39.59 9.49 -7.71
CA ARG A 311 -39.31 8.56 -8.82
C ARG A 311 -40.30 7.40 -8.90
N LYS A 312 -40.69 6.82 -7.76
CA LYS A 312 -41.64 5.70 -7.72
C LYS A 312 -43.04 6.15 -8.11
N GLU A 313 -43.46 7.34 -7.68
CA GLU A 313 -44.68 7.98 -8.18
C GLU A 313 -44.59 8.30 -9.68
N ASP A 314 -43.48 8.85 -10.18
CA ASP A 314 -43.28 9.13 -11.62
C ASP A 314 -43.32 7.85 -12.46
N GLU A 315 -42.77 6.75 -11.95
CA GLU A 315 -42.77 5.43 -12.58
C GLU A 315 -44.19 4.82 -12.59
N GLU A 316 -44.91 4.87 -11.47
CA GLU A 316 -46.31 4.42 -11.37
C GLU A 316 -47.28 5.29 -12.21
N LYS A 317 -47.06 6.62 -12.28
CA LYS A 317 -47.78 7.54 -13.18
C LYS A 317 -47.49 7.23 -14.65
N ARG A 318 -46.25 6.87 -14.98
CA ARG A 318 -45.86 6.41 -16.32
C ARG A 318 -46.47 5.06 -16.68
N GLU A 319 -46.60 4.12 -15.75
CA GLU A 319 -47.36 2.87 -15.94
C GLU A 319 -48.86 3.14 -16.13
N ARG A 320 -49.42 4.15 -15.45
CA ARG A 320 -50.78 4.68 -15.71
C ARG A 320 -50.91 5.50 -17.01
N GLY A 321 -49.82 5.68 -17.77
CA GLY A 321 -49.83 6.39 -19.06
C GLY A 321 -49.79 7.92 -18.99
N GLU A 322 -49.56 8.50 -17.81
CA GLU A 322 -49.47 9.95 -17.62
C GLU A 322 -48.13 10.53 -18.12
N LYS A 323 -48.16 11.79 -18.61
CA LYS A 323 -46.99 12.44 -19.22
C LYS A 323 -46.07 13.08 -18.17
N VAL A 324 -45.01 12.37 -17.80
CA VAL A 324 -43.95 12.86 -16.89
C VAL A 324 -43.02 13.89 -17.56
N PRO A 325 -42.68 15.03 -16.92
CA PRO A 325 -41.74 16.04 -17.44
C PRO A 325 -40.28 15.55 -17.62
N THR A 326 -39.50 16.27 -18.43
CA THR A 326 -38.18 15.80 -18.90
C THR A 326 -36.97 16.11 -18.01
N ARG A 327 -35.95 15.25 -18.15
CA ARG A 327 -34.77 15.04 -17.31
C ARG A 327 -33.67 16.11 -17.52
N ALA A 328 -33.87 17.34 -17.02
CA ALA A 328 -32.92 18.45 -17.24
C ALA A 328 -32.11 18.92 -16.00
N THR A 329 -32.48 18.56 -14.76
CA THR A 329 -32.10 19.36 -13.56
C THR A 329 -31.66 18.56 -12.32
N ARG A 330 -31.08 17.36 -12.47
CA ARG A 330 -30.95 16.39 -11.35
C ARG A 330 -29.55 15.79 -11.10
N GLU A 331 -28.46 16.51 -11.38
CA GLU A 331 -27.08 16.01 -11.21
C GLU A 331 -26.08 17.07 -10.68
N LYS A 332 -26.01 17.26 -9.35
CA LYS A 332 -24.89 17.96 -8.65
C LYS A 332 -24.89 17.85 -7.10
N VAL A 333 -24.97 16.65 -6.54
CA VAL A 333 -24.64 16.35 -5.13
C VAL A 333 -23.79 15.07 -5.08
N GLU A 334 -23.07 14.84 -3.97
CA GLU A 334 -22.23 13.68 -3.63
C GLU A 334 -20.74 13.70 -4.08
N LYS A 335 -19.88 14.22 -3.18
CA LYS A 335 -18.71 13.47 -2.71
C LYS A 335 -18.16 14.04 -1.38
N VAL A 336 -17.31 13.24 -0.72
CA VAL A 336 -16.59 13.53 0.54
C VAL A 336 -17.45 13.50 1.81
N VAL A 337 -17.28 12.45 2.61
CA VAL A 337 -16.58 12.49 3.92
C VAL A 337 -16.44 11.04 4.41
N ASP A 338 -15.23 10.62 4.70
CA ASP A 338 -14.98 9.57 5.70
C ASP A 338 -13.64 9.87 6.36
N ASP A 339 -13.66 10.01 7.69
CA ASP A 339 -12.50 10.24 8.54
C ASP A 339 -12.92 9.87 9.97
N SER A 340 -12.63 8.64 10.38
CA SER A 340 -13.00 8.10 11.70
C SER A 340 -12.01 8.55 12.77
N GLY A 341 -11.99 9.85 13.06
CA GLY A 341 -11.18 10.44 14.12
C GLY A 341 -11.57 9.91 15.51
N GLU A 342 -10.55 9.65 16.34
CA GLU A 342 -10.72 9.19 17.72
C GLU A 342 -11.56 10.16 18.56
N LEU A 343 -12.48 9.65 19.37
CA LEU A 343 -13.50 10.45 20.08
C LEU A 343 -12.93 11.12 21.34
N VAL A 344 -12.09 12.15 21.12
CA VAL A 344 -11.55 13.07 22.13
C VAL A 344 -12.64 13.53 23.11
N PRO A 345 -12.41 13.54 24.45
CA PRO A 345 -13.43 13.84 25.46
C PRO A 345 -14.02 15.25 25.36
N ALA A 346 -15.12 15.47 26.09
CA ALA A 346 -15.83 16.74 26.16
C ALA A 346 -15.31 17.56 27.34
N LEU A 347 -14.99 18.84 27.13
CA LEU A 347 -14.91 19.82 28.23
C LEU A 347 -16.36 20.17 28.61
N ARG A 348 -16.77 19.90 29.85
CA ARG A 348 -18.17 20.05 30.32
C ARG A 348 -18.36 21.17 31.35
N SER A 349 -17.27 21.70 31.87
CA SER A 349 -17.22 22.74 32.89
C SER A 349 -16.13 23.76 32.56
N MET A 350 -16.20 24.93 33.21
CA MET A 350 -15.08 25.89 33.17
C MET A 350 -13.83 25.29 33.84
N ALA A 351 -14.00 24.41 34.83
CA ALA A 351 -12.91 23.68 35.47
C ALA A 351 -12.16 22.76 34.48
N ASP A 352 -12.88 22.04 33.61
CA ASP A 352 -12.27 21.25 32.54
C ASP A 352 -11.46 22.12 31.58
N MET A 353 -11.99 23.29 31.23
CA MET A 353 -11.34 24.25 30.35
C MET A 353 -10.06 24.82 30.98
N VAL A 354 -10.12 25.28 32.23
CA VAL A 354 -8.96 25.77 33.00
C VAL A 354 -7.91 24.68 33.14
N ALA A 355 -8.30 23.45 33.50
CA ALA A 355 -7.39 22.31 33.60
C ALA A 355 -6.74 21.98 32.24
N CYS A 356 -7.51 21.99 31.15
CA CYS A 356 -7.00 21.75 29.80
C CYS A 356 -6.00 22.83 29.35
N VAL A 357 -6.30 24.11 29.57
CA VAL A 357 -5.42 25.24 29.22
C VAL A 357 -4.17 25.25 30.09
N ARG A 358 -4.28 25.11 31.41
CA ARG A 358 -3.12 25.06 32.31
C ARG A 358 -2.24 23.84 32.02
N ALA A 359 -2.82 22.69 31.69
CA ALA A 359 -2.06 21.52 31.25
C ALA A 359 -1.38 21.75 29.88
N TRP A 360 -2.01 22.47 28.94
CA TRP A 360 -1.37 22.88 27.68
C TRP A 360 -0.20 23.83 27.96
N GLN A 361 -0.39 24.84 28.81
CA GLN A 361 0.63 25.83 29.21
C GLN A 361 1.83 25.22 29.92
N ARG A 362 1.64 24.18 30.76
CA ARG A 362 2.75 23.43 31.38
C ARG A 362 3.61 22.75 30.32
N ALA A 363 2.99 22.09 29.33
CA ALA A 363 3.71 21.44 28.23
C ALA A 363 4.36 22.46 27.27
N ALA A 364 3.67 23.54 26.91
CA ALA A 364 4.22 24.59 26.05
C ALA A 364 5.45 25.24 26.68
N ARG A 365 5.43 25.53 27.98
CA ARG A 365 6.59 26.09 28.70
C ARG A 365 7.74 25.09 28.84
N GLU A 366 7.50 23.80 29.10
CA GLU A 366 8.56 22.78 29.07
C GLU A 366 9.19 22.64 27.68
N ILE A 367 8.40 22.71 26.60
CA ILE A 367 8.92 22.66 25.23
C ILE A 367 9.68 23.93 24.86
N SER A 368 9.18 25.12 25.21
CA SER A 368 9.92 26.39 25.03
C SER A 368 11.27 26.34 25.75
N ALA A 369 11.29 25.89 27.02
CA ALA A 369 12.49 25.76 27.82
C ALA A 369 13.45 24.69 27.28
N PHE A 370 12.95 23.57 26.73
CA PHE A 370 13.76 22.57 26.04
C PHE A 370 14.43 23.16 24.80
N ILE A 371 13.72 23.95 24.01
CA ILE A 371 14.28 24.60 22.82
C ILE A 371 15.31 25.68 23.22
N ASP A 372 15.10 26.39 24.34
CA ASP A 372 16.09 27.33 24.89
C ASP A 372 17.35 26.64 25.45
N MET A 373 17.20 25.52 26.18
CA MET A 373 18.34 24.70 26.64
C MET A 373 19.12 24.16 25.44
N SER A 374 18.39 23.67 24.44
CA SER A 374 18.98 23.23 23.17
C SER A 374 19.72 24.36 22.47
N ALA A 375 19.14 25.57 22.40
CA ALA A 375 19.79 26.74 21.82
C ALA A 375 21.06 27.17 22.57
N ALA A 376 21.07 27.06 23.90
CA ALA A 376 22.25 27.32 24.72
C ALA A 376 23.38 26.34 24.41
N ILE A 377 23.11 25.03 24.40
CA ILE A 377 24.07 23.97 24.05
C ILE A 377 24.57 24.13 22.60
N LEU A 378 23.65 24.32 21.65
CA LEU A 378 23.97 24.52 20.24
C LEU A 378 24.82 25.78 19.97
N SER A 379 24.75 26.81 20.83
CA SER A 379 25.60 28.01 20.72
C SER A 379 27.08 27.74 21.01
N LYS A 380 27.40 26.59 21.61
CA LYS A 380 28.77 26.12 21.86
C LYS A 380 29.27 25.13 20.81
N ALA A 381 28.34 24.50 20.08
CA ALA A 381 28.65 23.53 19.04
C ALA A 381 29.16 24.23 17.78
N LYS A 382 30.29 23.76 17.23
CA LYS A 382 30.89 24.32 16.01
C LYS A 382 30.22 23.76 14.74
N HIS A 383 28.89 23.92 14.62
CA HIS A 383 28.07 23.30 13.57
C HIS A 383 27.31 24.35 12.72
N PRO A 384 27.51 24.44 11.39
CA PRO A 384 26.94 25.51 10.56
C PRO A 384 25.41 25.63 10.62
N ALA A 385 24.69 24.51 10.53
CA ALA A 385 23.21 24.52 10.58
C ALA A 385 22.67 24.86 11.99
N ALA A 386 23.49 24.74 13.04
CA ALA A 386 23.13 25.23 14.37
C ALA A 386 23.24 26.75 14.45
N ALA A 387 24.27 27.36 13.84
CA ALA A 387 24.40 28.81 13.75
C ALA A 387 23.26 29.44 12.92
N GLU A 388 22.96 28.90 11.74
CA GLU A 388 21.84 29.37 10.89
C GLU A 388 20.49 29.32 11.64
N TRP A 389 20.25 28.24 12.38
CA TRP A 389 19.03 28.10 13.19
C TRP A 389 18.99 29.09 14.37
N LEU A 390 20.12 29.36 15.01
CA LEU A 390 20.24 30.37 16.07
C LEU A 390 20.01 31.79 15.55
N GLU A 391 20.49 32.13 14.34
CA GLU A 391 20.21 33.40 13.68
C GLU A 391 18.71 33.56 13.33
N ARG A 392 18.05 32.47 12.89
CA ARG A 392 16.60 32.44 12.70
C ARG A 392 15.80 32.55 14.01
N ARG A 393 16.38 32.16 15.15
CA ARG A 393 15.72 32.20 16.46
C ARG A 393 15.68 33.61 17.05
N GLN A 394 14.77 34.43 16.54
CA GLN A 394 14.32 35.65 17.22
C GLN A 394 13.86 35.29 18.64
N ARG A 395 14.56 35.79 19.66
CA ARG A 395 14.12 35.69 21.06
C ARG A 395 13.19 36.86 21.38
N HIS A 396 12.21 36.61 22.24
CA HIS A 396 11.51 37.67 22.96
C HIS A 396 12.37 38.14 24.15
N ASP A 397 11.97 39.23 24.80
CA ASP A 397 12.66 39.74 26.00
C ASP A 397 12.77 38.65 27.08
N VAL A 398 13.91 38.60 27.75
CA VAL A 398 14.26 37.51 28.67
C VAL A 398 13.41 37.60 29.93
N SER A 399 12.33 36.80 29.99
CA SER A 399 11.55 36.66 31.22
C SER A 399 12.38 35.95 32.30
N PRO A 400 12.24 36.32 33.60
CA PRO A 400 12.85 35.60 34.71
C PRO A 400 12.58 34.10 34.64
N ARG A 401 13.61 33.30 34.92
CA ARG A 401 13.56 31.83 34.82
C ARG A 401 13.28 31.18 36.17
N ARG A 402 12.60 30.02 36.16
CA ARG A 402 12.15 29.29 37.34
C ARG A 402 13.29 29.02 38.33
N GLY A 403 14.40 28.55 37.79
CA GLY A 403 15.58 28.12 38.51
C GLY A 403 15.57 26.64 38.94
N SER A 404 16.67 26.23 39.56
CA SER A 404 16.89 24.86 40.07
C SER A 404 17.62 24.85 41.41
N ILE A 405 17.35 23.82 42.22
CA ILE A 405 18.03 23.53 43.46
C ILE A 405 19.15 22.52 43.18
N LEU A 406 20.41 22.86 43.45
CA LEU A 406 21.57 21.96 43.35
C LEU A 406 21.91 21.40 44.73
N MET A 407 22.36 20.14 44.76
CA MET A 407 22.79 19.41 45.96
C MET A 407 24.10 18.69 45.67
N ASP A 408 24.94 18.50 46.69
CA ASP A 408 26.16 17.67 46.64
C ASP A 408 27.03 17.89 45.38
N GLU A 409 27.22 16.87 44.55
CA GLU A 409 28.11 16.90 43.37
C GLU A 409 27.58 17.79 42.23
N ASP A 410 26.26 18.02 42.15
CA ASP A 410 25.66 18.91 41.15
C ASP A 410 26.15 20.37 41.30
N VAL A 411 26.56 20.75 42.52
CA VAL A 411 27.07 22.09 42.83
C VAL A 411 28.42 22.34 42.16
N GLU A 412 29.34 21.37 42.20
CA GLU A 412 30.64 21.52 41.52
C GLU A 412 30.50 21.35 39.99
N ARG A 413 29.53 20.55 39.52
CA ARG A 413 29.36 20.17 38.10
C ARG A 413 28.51 21.15 37.27
N TYR A 414 27.30 21.50 37.74
CA TYR A 414 26.30 22.20 36.92
C TYR A 414 26.11 23.68 37.28
N TYR A 415 26.54 24.14 38.47
CA TYR A 415 26.46 25.55 38.85
C TYR A 415 27.11 26.52 37.84
N PRO A 416 28.33 26.28 37.32
CA PRO A 416 28.95 27.21 36.37
C PRO A 416 28.17 27.30 35.06
N PHE A 417 27.64 26.18 34.58
CA PHE A 417 26.82 26.08 33.38
C PHE A 417 25.50 26.84 33.55
N LEU A 418 24.71 26.55 34.58
CA LEU A 418 23.43 27.24 34.85
C LEU A 418 23.63 28.74 35.06
N ARG A 419 24.69 29.15 35.78
CA ARG A 419 25.06 30.57 35.95
C ARG A 419 25.40 31.24 34.63
N SER A 420 26.06 30.55 33.69
CA SER A 420 26.36 31.09 32.35
C SER A 420 25.11 31.34 31.49
N LEU A 421 23.99 30.67 31.81
CA LEU A 421 22.69 30.84 31.15
C LEU A 421 21.77 31.84 31.88
N ASN A 422 22.27 32.55 32.89
CA ASN A 422 21.51 33.43 33.79
C ASN A 422 20.32 32.72 34.48
N VAL A 423 20.45 31.42 34.76
CA VAL A 423 19.43 30.63 35.45
C VAL A 423 19.55 30.82 36.97
N PRO A 424 18.49 31.27 37.67
CA PRO A 424 18.48 31.33 39.13
C PRO A 424 18.80 29.98 39.75
N THR A 425 19.80 29.94 40.62
CA THR A 425 20.32 28.68 41.16
C THR A 425 20.31 28.73 42.68
N TYR A 426 19.91 27.64 43.32
CA TYR A 426 19.73 27.53 44.77
C TYR A 426 20.61 26.38 45.28
N VAL A 427 21.68 26.66 46.02
CA VAL A 427 22.59 25.62 46.53
C VAL A 427 22.15 25.23 47.93
N ARG A 428 21.75 23.96 48.12
CA ARG A 428 21.39 23.38 49.42
C ARG A 428 22.65 22.90 50.15
N VAL A 429 22.83 23.31 51.40
CA VAL A 429 23.95 22.89 52.27
C VAL A 429 23.43 22.58 53.67
N PRO A 430 23.85 21.49 54.33
CA PRO A 430 23.48 21.21 55.72
C PRO A 430 23.90 22.34 56.67
N VAL A 431 23.11 22.65 57.70
CA VAL A 431 23.42 23.72 58.68
C VAL A 431 24.77 23.49 59.36
N GLU A 432 25.17 22.24 59.59
CA GLU A 432 26.45 21.84 60.19
C GLU A 432 27.68 22.09 59.31
N ASP A 433 27.50 22.30 58.00
CA ASP A 433 28.58 22.62 57.05
C ASP A 433 28.73 24.13 56.80
N VAL A 434 27.78 24.95 57.28
CA VAL A 434 27.84 26.41 57.14
C VAL A 434 28.76 27.01 58.21
N ILE A 435 29.87 27.59 57.77
CA ILE A 435 30.81 28.31 58.65
C ILE A 435 30.07 29.45 59.36
N SER A 436 30.13 29.46 60.69
CA SER A 436 29.39 30.38 61.56
C SER A 436 29.95 31.80 61.52
N GLY A 437 29.61 32.56 60.48
CA GLY A 437 30.03 33.96 60.32
C GLY A 437 29.24 34.72 59.26
N VAL A 438 28.37 35.64 59.72
CA VAL A 438 27.76 36.73 58.92
C VAL A 438 26.97 36.27 57.68
N LEU A 439 25.90 35.50 57.89
CA LEU A 439 24.87 35.28 56.86
C LEU A 439 23.53 35.86 57.32
N ARG A 440 23.00 36.85 56.60
CA ARG A 440 21.65 37.39 56.82
C ARG A 440 20.63 36.42 56.23
N ILE A 441 20.08 35.56 57.06
CA ILE A 441 18.96 34.68 56.69
C ILE A 441 17.74 35.56 56.37
N VAL A 442 17.09 35.28 55.25
CA VAL A 442 15.88 35.94 54.74
C VAL A 442 14.72 34.94 54.85
N GLU A 443 13.55 35.44 55.25
CA GLU A 443 12.30 34.68 55.25
C GLU A 443 11.86 34.30 53.82
N PRO A 444 11.06 33.23 53.64
CA PRO A 444 10.48 32.91 52.34
C PRO A 444 9.68 34.08 51.76
N GLY A 445 9.90 34.34 50.47
CA GLY A 445 9.18 35.35 49.70
C GLY A 445 7.74 34.93 49.38
N PRO A 446 6.96 35.83 48.74
CA PRO A 446 5.57 35.55 48.40
C PRO A 446 5.43 34.36 47.44
N TYR A 447 4.28 33.70 47.49
CA TYR A 447 3.93 32.64 46.54
C TYR A 447 3.81 33.22 45.12
N ARG A 448 4.36 32.50 44.12
CA ARG A 448 4.30 32.84 42.68
C ARG A 448 2.95 32.50 42.03
N SER A 449 2.02 31.97 42.82
CA SER A 449 0.66 31.58 42.46
C SER A 449 -0.30 32.05 43.56
N SER A 450 -1.60 32.06 43.27
CA SER A 450 -2.64 32.09 44.29
C SER A 450 -2.43 30.98 45.33
N MET A 451 -2.85 31.25 46.56
CA MET A 451 -2.97 30.26 47.64
C MET A 451 -4.44 30.05 48.05
N GLN A 452 -5.37 30.76 47.42
CA GLN A 452 -6.81 30.53 47.59
C GLN A 452 -7.18 29.28 46.79
N VAL A 453 -7.58 28.21 47.48
CA VAL A 453 -8.06 26.97 46.88
C VAL A 453 -9.42 27.23 46.23
N ASP A 454 -9.57 26.81 44.97
CA ASP A 454 -10.86 26.80 44.30
C ASP A 454 -11.47 25.40 44.39
N ARG A 455 -12.61 25.30 45.07
CA ARG A 455 -13.36 24.04 45.22
C ARG A 455 -13.88 23.51 43.88
N THR A 456 -14.30 24.39 42.96
CA THR A 456 -14.79 23.97 41.64
C THR A 456 -13.69 23.40 40.74
N LEU A 457 -12.43 23.82 40.95
CA LEU A 457 -11.26 23.28 40.26
C LEU A 457 -10.63 22.07 40.96
N THR A 458 -10.92 21.88 42.25
CA THR A 458 -10.36 20.81 43.11
C THR A 458 -11.28 19.60 43.20
N ASP A 459 -12.55 19.84 43.51
CA ASP A 459 -13.56 18.84 43.89
C ASP A 459 -14.24 18.25 42.64
N ILE A 460 -13.43 17.85 41.67
CA ILE A 460 -13.87 17.24 40.41
C ILE A 460 -14.15 15.75 40.68
N GLU A 461 -15.36 15.48 41.18
CA GLU A 461 -15.88 14.19 41.67
C GLU A 461 -15.61 13.01 40.71
N GLN A 462 -15.60 13.27 39.40
CA GLN A 462 -15.15 12.31 38.40
C GLN A 462 -14.13 12.96 37.45
N ARG A 463 -12.88 12.49 37.51
CA ARG A 463 -11.77 12.95 36.65
C ARG A 463 -11.96 12.44 35.20
N ASP A 464 -12.82 13.13 34.46
CA ASP A 464 -13.13 12.84 33.05
C ASP A 464 -12.04 13.29 32.04
N LEU A 465 -10.98 13.97 32.53
CA LEU A 465 -9.78 14.34 31.76
C LEU A 465 -8.57 13.48 32.16
N PRO A 466 -7.51 13.41 31.33
CA PRO A 466 -6.34 12.58 31.64
C PRO A 466 -5.66 12.97 32.95
N LEU A 467 -5.37 11.97 33.78
CA LEU A 467 -4.92 12.09 35.17
C LEU A 467 -3.78 13.09 35.40
N ALA A 468 -2.78 13.12 34.50
CA ALA A 468 -1.63 14.05 34.51
C ALA A 468 -1.96 15.52 34.11
N TRP A 469 -3.22 15.94 34.23
CA TRP A 469 -3.66 17.34 34.09
C TRP A 469 -4.01 17.96 35.46
N TYR A 470 -4.38 17.11 36.43
CA TYR A 470 -4.68 17.47 37.82
C TYR A 470 -3.42 17.42 38.69
N GLN A 471 -3.42 18.10 39.84
CA GLN A 471 -2.34 17.94 40.82
C GLN A 471 -2.35 16.48 41.32
N PRO A 472 -1.18 15.81 41.41
CA PRO A 472 -1.07 14.52 42.09
C PRO A 472 -1.58 14.61 43.54
N LYS A 473 -2.27 13.57 44.02
CA LYS A 473 -2.66 13.41 45.42
C LYS A 473 -1.59 12.58 46.14
N ASN A 474 -1.28 12.94 47.38
CA ASN A 474 -0.38 12.26 48.31
C ASN A 474 1.06 12.05 47.81
N VAL A 475 1.53 12.93 46.92
CA VAL A 475 2.91 12.93 46.39
C VAL A 475 3.75 14.00 47.10
N PRO A 476 4.93 13.67 47.67
CA PRO A 476 5.88 14.66 48.21
C PRO A 476 6.24 15.73 47.19
N SER A 477 6.34 17.00 47.59
CA SER A 477 6.44 18.14 46.66
C SER A 477 7.65 18.04 45.72
N HIS A 478 8.77 17.47 46.17
CA HIS A 478 9.97 17.27 45.35
C HIS A 478 9.81 16.18 44.26
N LEU A 479 8.80 15.31 44.36
CA LEU A 479 8.46 14.30 43.34
C LEU A 479 7.34 14.76 42.38
N VAL A 480 6.64 15.86 42.68
CA VAL A 480 5.49 16.33 41.88
C VAL A 480 5.87 16.60 40.43
N GLU A 481 7.07 17.13 40.16
CA GLU A 481 7.56 17.30 38.78
C GLU A 481 7.65 15.95 38.03
N LEU A 482 8.26 14.94 38.65
CA LEU A 482 8.51 13.63 38.04
C LEU A 482 7.19 12.89 37.75
N VAL A 483 6.25 12.93 38.68
CA VAL A 483 4.92 12.32 38.52
C VAL A 483 4.10 13.08 37.48
N ALA A 484 4.08 14.42 37.53
CA ALA A 484 3.33 15.24 36.56
C ALA A 484 3.85 15.07 35.11
N ARG A 485 5.13 14.75 34.95
CA ARG A 485 5.76 14.52 33.64
C ARG A 485 5.70 13.07 33.18
N GLY A 486 5.20 12.15 34.02
CA GLY A 486 5.12 10.72 33.73
C GLY A 486 6.46 9.98 33.79
N SER A 487 7.47 10.57 34.44
CA SER A 487 8.75 9.92 34.73
C SER A 487 8.64 8.94 35.91
N LEU A 488 7.62 9.11 36.75
CA LEU A 488 7.20 8.18 37.79
C LEU A 488 5.73 7.80 37.57
N PRO A 489 5.32 6.53 37.80
CA PRO A 489 3.92 6.14 37.76
C PRO A 489 3.14 6.77 38.92
N LEU A 490 1.85 7.00 38.74
CA LEU A 490 1.00 7.63 39.77
C LEU A 490 0.50 6.62 40.83
N ASP A 491 0.75 5.34 40.61
CA ASP A 491 0.20 4.20 41.37
C ASP A 491 1.20 3.63 42.41
N HIS A 492 2.32 4.31 42.64
CA HIS A 492 3.31 3.90 43.65
C HIS A 492 3.08 4.61 45.00
N ASP A 493 3.22 3.82 46.06
CA ASP A 493 2.96 4.25 47.43
C ASP A 493 4.17 5.01 47.99
N TYR A 494 4.18 6.34 47.82
CA TYR A 494 5.29 7.21 48.20
C TYR A 494 5.39 7.49 49.73
N GLY A 495 4.96 6.53 50.56
CA GLY A 495 5.27 6.50 52.00
C GLY A 495 4.50 7.47 52.89
N CYS A 496 3.33 7.96 52.45
CA CYS A 496 2.41 8.64 53.37
C CYS A 496 1.70 7.56 54.22
N ALA A 497 1.95 7.59 55.54
CA ALA A 497 1.71 6.44 56.44
C ALA A 497 0.23 6.12 56.75
N ASP A 498 -0.69 6.99 56.35
CA ASP A 498 -2.12 6.85 56.65
C ASP A 498 -2.81 6.00 55.55
N GLU A 499 -2.86 4.68 55.75
CA GLU A 499 -3.45 3.77 54.75
C GLU A 499 -4.97 3.81 54.67
N GLU A 500 -5.65 4.27 55.74
CA GLU A 500 -7.11 4.15 55.89
C GLU A 500 -7.93 5.10 55.00
N GLU A 501 -7.35 6.21 54.52
CA GLU A 501 -8.03 7.17 53.61
C GLU A 501 -7.62 7.04 52.13
N LYS A 502 -7.04 5.89 51.72
CA LYS A 502 -6.67 5.63 50.32
C LYS A 502 -7.89 5.25 49.46
N GLU A 503 -8.76 6.23 49.15
CA GLU A 503 -9.75 6.07 48.06
C GLU A 503 -9.03 5.75 46.73
N PRO A 504 -9.23 4.56 46.13
CA PRO A 504 -8.55 4.19 44.90
C PRO A 504 -9.10 5.03 43.74
N TYR A 505 -8.21 5.47 42.84
CA TYR A 505 -8.60 6.24 41.66
C TYR A 505 -9.55 5.42 40.75
N GLN A 506 -10.82 5.81 40.74
CA GLN A 506 -11.82 5.24 39.83
C GLN A 506 -11.85 6.05 38.52
N GLU A 507 -11.52 5.41 37.39
CA GLU A 507 -11.89 5.92 36.07
C GLU A 507 -13.42 6.09 36.02
N SER A 508 -13.93 7.19 35.48
CA SER A 508 -15.39 7.39 35.41
C SER A 508 -16.09 6.23 34.69
N ASP A 509 -17.27 5.84 35.16
CA ASP A 509 -18.02 4.70 34.60
C ASP A 509 -18.28 4.87 33.09
N LEU A 510 -18.36 6.12 32.64
CA LEU A 510 -18.49 6.51 31.24
C LEU A 510 -17.21 6.21 30.43
N ILE A 511 -16.01 6.41 30.99
CA ILE A 511 -14.74 6.00 30.39
C ILE A 511 -14.66 4.47 30.34
N LEU A 512 -14.93 3.78 31.46
CA LEU A 512 -14.92 2.32 31.54
C LEU A 512 -15.95 1.67 30.59
N SER A 513 -17.12 2.28 30.41
CA SER A 513 -18.15 1.85 29.45
C SER A 513 -17.71 2.03 28.00
N LYS A 514 -17.09 3.18 27.65
CA LYS A 514 -16.51 3.42 26.32
C LYS A 514 -15.38 2.45 26.01
N LYS A 515 -14.48 2.19 26.96
CA LYS A 515 -13.36 1.23 26.88
C LYS A 515 -13.88 -0.18 26.58
N ARG A 516 -14.87 -0.65 27.35
CA ARG A 516 -15.60 -1.92 27.11
C ARG A 516 -16.28 -1.97 25.73
N LYS A 517 -16.94 -0.89 25.29
CA LYS A 517 -17.58 -0.84 23.96
C LYS A 517 -16.57 -0.86 22.80
N ALA A 518 -15.45 -0.13 22.92
CA ALA A 518 -14.40 -0.12 21.92
C ALA A 518 -13.78 -1.51 21.73
N GLN A 519 -13.40 -2.17 22.83
CA GLN A 519 -12.91 -3.55 22.84
C GLN A 519 -13.91 -4.54 22.23
N GLY A 520 -15.22 -4.37 22.52
CA GLY A 520 -16.28 -5.18 21.92
C GLY A 520 -16.35 -5.04 20.39
N MET A 521 -16.33 -3.81 19.87
CA MET A 521 -16.34 -3.54 18.43
C MET A 521 -15.05 -4.03 17.73
N GLU A 522 -13.89 -3.89 18.36
CA GLU A 522 -12.62 -4.42 17.84
C GLU A 522 -12.62 -5.95 17.78
N ALA A 523 -13.07 -6.62 18.85
CA ALA A 523 -13.19 -8.07 18.91
C ALA A 523 -14.24 -8.61 17.93
N GLU A 524 -15.30 -7.86 17.63
CA GLU A 524 -16.22 -8.19 16.54
C GLU A 524 -15.58 -8.02 15.17
N ALA A 525 -14.96 -6.88 14.87
CA ALA A 525 -14.28 -6.62 13.61
C ALA A 525 -13.18 -7.67 13.33
N LYS A 526 -12.43 -8.10 14.35
CA LYS A 526 -11.45 -9.19 14.25
C LYS A 526 -12.10 -10.53 13.91
N ARG A 527 -13.24 -10.87 14.52
CA ARG A 527 -14.02 -12.08 14.20
C ARG A 527 -14.59 -12.04 12.78
N GLN A 528 -15.13 -10.90 12.33
CA GLN A 528 -15.63 -10.73 10.96
C GLN A 528 -14.51 -10.87 9.92
N ARG A 529 -13.32 -10.32 10.17
CA ARG A 529 -12.14 -10.49 9.30
C ARG A 529 -11.72 -11.96 9.18
N LEU A 530 -11.53 -12.66 10.30
CA LEU A 530 -11.16 -14.09 10.31
C LEU A 530 -12.22 -14.97 9.64
N ALA A 531 -13.51 -14.67 9.83
CA ALA A 531 -14.59 -15.40 9.17
C ALA A 531 -14.60 -15.20 7.64
N LYS A 532 -14.28 -13.98 7.17
CA LYS A 532 -14.11 -13.69 5.74
C LYS A 532 -12.90 -14.44 5.15
N GLU A 533 -11.77 -14.39 5.84
CA GLU A 533 -10.51 -15.03 5.45
C GLU A 533 -10.66 -16.55 5.31
N GLN A 534 -11.23 -17.22 6.31
CA GLN A 534 -11.56 -18.66 6.23
C GLN A 534 -12.59 -18.97 5.12
N ALA A 535 -13.50 -18.05 4.82
CA ALA A 535 -14.43 -18.20 3.70
C ALA A 535 -13.78 -17.92 2.33
N GLU A 536 -12.57 -17.35 2.29
CA GLU A 536 -11.75 -17.14 1.08
C GLU A 536 -10.84 -18.34 0.86
N GLU A 537 -10.11 -18.76 1.90
CA GLU A 537 -9.34 -20.02 1.91
C GLU A 537 -10.18 -21.23 1.49
N ARG A 538 -11.38 -21.42 2.06
CA ARG A 538 -12.28 -22.53 1.68
C ARG A 538 -12.76 -22.44 0.23
N ARG A 539 -12.87 -21.23 -0.35
CA ARG A 539 -13.24 -21.03 -1.77
C ARG A 539 -12.08 -21.42 -2.68
N ASP A 540 -10.86 -21.00 -2.35
CA ASP A 540 -9.67 -21.30 -3.14
C ASP A 540 -9.24 -22.77 -3.02
N ALA A 541 -9.29 -23.38 -1.84
CA ALA A 541 -9.08 -24.82 -1.66
C ALA A 541 -10.09 -25.67 -2.47
N ALA A 542 -11.38 -25.29 -2.45
CA ALA A 542 -12.40 -25.94 -3.27
C ALA A 542 -12.24 -25.69 -4.78
N PHE A 543 -11.51 -24.64 -5.18
CA PHE A 543 -11.17 -24.32 -6.55
C PHE A 543 -9.94 -25.10 -7.04
N HIS A 544 -8.82 -25.08 -6.31
CA HIS A 544 -7.62 -25.85 -6.65
C HIS A 544 -7.91 -27.36 -6.70
N ARG A 545 -8.81 -27.89 -5.84
CA ARG A 545 -9.28 -29.29 -5.95
C ARG A 545 -10.00 -29.61 -7.27
N LYS A 546 -10.56 -28.61 -7.97
CA LYS A 546 -11.16 -28.76 -9.32
C LYS A 546 -10.19 -28.41 -10.45
N HIS A 547 -9.15 -27.64 -10.15
CA HIS A 547 -8.18 -27.09 -11.10
C HIS A 547 -6.75 -27.24 -10.55
N PRO A 548 -6.26 -28.49 -10.35
CA PRO A 548 -5.00 -28.74 -9.63
C PRO A 548 -3.78 -28.15 -10.36
N ASN A 549 -3.86 -27.99 -11.67
CA ASN A 549 -2.77 -27.43 -12.48
C ASN A 549 -2.86 -25.90 -12.65
N MET A 550 -3.80 -25.22 -11.96
CA MET A 550 -3.96 -23.77 -12.05
C MET A 550 -3.38 -23.06 -10.82
N GLY A 551 -2.20 -22.45 -10.99
CA GLY A 551 -1.54 -21.59 -9.99
C GLY A 551 -2.16 -20.19 -9.85
N ALA A 552 -3.48 -20.07 -9.95
CA ALA A 552 -4.23 -18.81 -9.80
C ALA A 552 -5.42 -19.02 -8.87
N SER A 553 -5.78 -18.00 -8.09
CA SER A 553 -6.92 -18.07 -7.15
C SER A 553 -8.27 -18.17 -7.86
N ALA A 554 -9.31 -18.61 -7.15
CA ALA A 554 -10.68 -18.69 -7.67
C ALA A 554 -11.22 -17.31 -8.09
N GLU A 555 -10.79 -16.25 -7.41
CA GLU A 555 -11.12 -14.86 -7.80
C GLU A 555 -10.43 -14.46 -9.11
N THR A 556 -9.15 -14.81 -9.27
CA THR A 556 -8.41 -14.58 -10.53
C THR A 556 -9.06 -15.32 -11.70
N TYR A 557 -9.52 -16.56 -11.49
CA TYR A 557 -10.27 -17.31 -12.51
C TYR A 557 -11.67 -16.74 -12.78
N ARG A 558 -12.38 -16.22 -11.78
CA ARG A 558 -13.64 -15.47 -11.98
C ARG A 558 -13.43 -14.20 -12.80
N TYR A 559 -12.31 -13.50 -12.61
CA TYR A 559 -11.93 -12.37 -13.45
C TYR A 559 -11.78 -12.79 -14.92
N PHE A 560 -11.12 -13.92 -15.22
CA PHE A 560 -11.05 -14.46 -16.59
C PHE A 560 -12.43 -14.75 -17.19
N ILE A 561 -13.32 -15.42 -16.43
CA ILE A 561 -14.67 -15.74 -16.89
C ILE A 561 -15.44 -14.46 -17.31
N LYS A 562 -15.26 -13.36 -16.57
CA LYS A 562 -16.01 -12.12 -16.75
C LYS A 562 -15.38 -11.16 -17.78
N HIS A 563 -14.06 -11.09 -17.86
CA HIS A 563 -13.34 -10.05 -18.59
C HIS A 563 -12.46 -10.55 -19.76
N ALA A 564 -12.13 -11.85 -19.81
CA ALA A 564 -11.16 -12.38 -20.77
C ALA A 564 -11.45 -13.84 -21.17
N ALA A 565 -12.41 -14.03 -22.08
CA ALA A 565 -12.74 -15.36 -22.62
C ALA A 565 -11.55 -16.14 -23.24
N PRO A 566 -10.54 -15.50 -23.89
CA PRO A 566 -9.33 -16.19 -24.33
C PRO A 566 -8.48 -16.77 -23.19
N LEU A 567 -8.26 -15.99 -22.11
CA LEU A 567 -7.54 -16.45 -20.91
C LEU A 567 -8.25 -17.62 -20.25
N ARG A 568 -9.58 -17.52 -20.04
CA ARG A 568 -10.37 -18.62 -19.48
C ARG A 568 -10.18 -19.91 -20.28
N ARG A 569 -10.32 -19.86 -21.62
CA ARG A 569 -10.12 -21.03 -22.49
C ARG A 569 -8.71 -21.61 -22.36
N PHE A 570 -7.69 -20.78 -22.23
CA PHE A 570 -6.31 -21.23 -22.05
C PHE A 570 -6.11 -21.97 -20.73
N PHE A 571 -6.61 -21.45 -19.60
CA PHE A 571 -6.54 -22.15 -18.31
C PHE A 571 -7.44 -23.39 -18.25
N ASP A 572 -8.60 -23.38 -18.91
CA ASP A 572 -9.45 -24.57 -19.10
C ASP A 572 -8.72 -25.68 -19.91
N MET A 573 -7.74 -25.32 -20.75
CA MET A 573 -6.90 -26.27 -21.49
C MET A 573 -5.65 -26.71 -20.72
N LYS A 574 -4.98 -25.83 -19.97
CA LYS A 574 -3.80 -26.17 -19.12
C LYS A 574 -4.16 -27.14 -17.97
N ASN A 575 -5.42 -27.19 -17.57
CA ASN A 575 -5.92 -28.21 -16.63
C ASN A 575 -6.05 -29.62 -17.24
N LYS A 576 -5.96 -29.78 -18.57
CA LYS A 576 -5.97 -31.10 -19.21
C LYS A 576 -4.54 -31.61 -19.37
N PRO A 577 -4.29 -32.92 -19.18
CA PRO A 577 -2.95 -33.47 -19.40
C PRO A 577 -2.52 -33.25 -20.86
N ARG A 578 -1.28 -32.78 -21.06
CA ARG A 578 -0.71 -32.60 -22.39
C ARG A 578 -0.62 -33.97 -23.08
N PRO A 579 -1.19 -34.17 -24.28
CA PRO A 579 -1.06 -35.46 -24.97
C PRO A 579 0.41 -35.81 -25.24
N PRO A 580 0.84 -37.07 -25.10
CA PRO A 580 2.26 -37.43 -25.10
C PRO A 580 2.97 -37.24 -26.44
N PHE A 581 2.22 -37.16 -27.55
CA PHE A 581 2.77 -36.80 -28.87
C PHE A 581 2.86 -35.28 -29.08
N LEU A 582 2.28 -34.43 -28.22
CA LEU A 582 2.29 -32.98 -28.44
C LEU A 582 3.59 -32.39 -27.89
N PRO A 583 4.53 -31.90 -28.75
CA PRO A 583 5.88 -31.53 -28.33
C PRO A 583 5.85 -30.52 -27.19
N ALA A 584 6.70 -30.68 -26.17
CA ALA A 584 6.72 -29.81 -24.99
C ALA A 584 6.91 -28.32 -25.35
N PRO A 585 6.37 -27.37 -24.57
CA PRO A 585 6.76 -25.96 -24.71
C PRO A 585 8.24 -25.79 -24.33
N THR A 586 8.94 -24.80 -24.87
CA THR A 586 10.32 -24.50 -24.41
C THR A 586 10.29 -23.94 -22.98
N GLN A 587 11.33 -24.20 -22.19
CA GLN A 587 11.42 -23.74 -20.80
C GLN A 587 11.32 -22.20 -20.71
N LEU A 588 12.14 -21.47 -21.47
CA LEU A 588 12.17 -20.00 -21.45
C LEU A 588 10.85 -19.37 -21.91
N TYR A 589 10.08 -20.04 -22.79
CA TYR A 589 8.72 -19.62 -23.11
C TYR A 589 7.76 -19.93 -21.95
N SER A 590 7.89 -21.08 -21.29
CA SER A 590 7.04 -21.48 -20.15
C SER A 590 7.23 -20.58 -18.93
N GLU A 591 8.47 -20.16 -18.65
CA GLU A 591 8.79 -19.14 -17.64
C GLU A 591 8.14 -17.78 -17.96
N ALA A 592 8.19 -17.36 -19.22
CA ALA A 592 7.53 -16.13 -19.69
C ALA A 592 6.00 -16.25 -19.67
N GLU A 593 5.46 -17.43 -19.96
CA GLU A 593 4.03 -17.74 -19.94
C GLU A 593 3.49 -17.77 -18.50
N ALA A 594 4.26 -18.23 -17.51
CA ALA A 594 3.89 -18.15 -16.09
C ALA A 594 3.62 -16.70 -15.63
N GLN A 595 4.35 -15.72 -16.20
CA GLN A 595 4.15 -14.30 -15.91
C GLN A 595 2.85 -13.71 -16.49
N LEU A 596 2.06 -14.46 -17.27
CA LEU A 596 0.70 -14.05 -17.70
C LEU A 596 -0.14 -13.61 -16.50
N ILE A 597 -0.17 -14.41 -15.42
CA ILE A 597 -1.03 -14.21 -14.24
C ILE A 597 -0.71 -12.90 -13.52
N ASN A 598 0.55 -12.46 -13.55
CA ASN A 598 0.99 -11.22 -12.91
C ASN A 598 0.76 -9.97 -13.79
N ASN A 599 0.35 -10.14 -15.05
CA ASN A 599 0.29 -9.06 -16.06
C ASN A 599 -1.06 -8.99 -16.80
N LEU A 600 -2.12 -9.53 -16.19
CA LEU A 600 -3.45 -9.65 -16.76
C LEU A 600 -4.09 -8.32 -17.19
N GLY A 601 -3.76 -7.23 -16.49
CA GLY A 601 -4.19 -5.87 -16.85
C GLY A 601 -3.59 -5.33 -18.15
N LEU A 602 -2.70 -6.08 -18.83
CA LEU A 602 -2.28 -5.78 -20.19
C LEU A 602 -3.32 -6.19 -21.24
N MET A 603 -4.21 -7.15 -20.94
CA MET A 603 -5.24 -7.57 -21.90
C MET A 603 -6.33 -6.49 -22.00
N PRO A 604 -6.70 -6.02 -23.20
CA PRO A 604 -7.82 -5.12 -23.38
C PRO A 604 -9.12 -5.76 -22.84
N PRO A 605 -10.06 -4.97 -22.29
CA PRO A 605 -11.36 -5.50 -21.90
C PRO A 605 -12.07 -6.06 -23.13
N ALA A 606 -12.58 -7.30 -23.02
CA ALA A 606 -13.32 -8.00 -24.08
C ALA A 606 -14.26 -7.07 -24.85
N THR A 607 -14.03 -6.92 -26.16
CA THR A 607 -14.80 -5.97 -26.98
C THR A 607 -16.15 -6.58 -27.39
N ARG A 608 -16.85 -5.98 -28.36
CA ARG A 608 -18.23 -6.39 -28.67
C ARG A 608 -18.25 -7.82 -29.23
N LYS A 609 -19.27 -8.60 -28.82
CA LYS A 609 -19.50 -10.02 -29.21
C LYS A 609 -19.20 -10.29 -30.69
N GLY A 610 -17.99 -10.78 -30.98
CA GLY A 610 -17.56 -11.16 -32.34
C GLY A 610 -16.06 -11.00 -32.58
N GLU A 611 -15.47 -9.92 -32.06
CA GLU A 611 -14.07 -9.54 -32.32
C GLU A 611 -13.06 -10.46 -31.60
N ASP A 612 -13.31 -10.85 -30.35
CA ASP A 612 -12.50 -11.81 -29.56
C ASP A 612 -12.49 -13.27 -30.09
N SER A 613 -12.88 -13.47 -31.36
CA SER A 613 -12.88 -14.78 -32.01
C SER A 613 -11.46 -15.15 -32.45
N LEU A 614 -10.94 -16.27 -31.95
CA LEU A 614 -9.69 -16.89 -32.40
C LEU A 614 -9.83 -17.42 -33.85
N ALA A 615 -9.80 -16.50 -34.81
CA ALA A 615 -9.99 -16.74 -36.22
C ALA A 615 -8.65 -16.80 -36.96
N THR A 616 -8.39 -17.91 -37.65
CA THR A 616 -7.09 -18.19 -38.28
C THR A 616 -7.23 -18.82 -39.68
N PHE A 617 -6.14 -18.81 -40.47
CA PHE A 617 -6.04 -19.61 -41.70
C PHE A 617 -5.41 -21.01 -41.48
N VAL A 618 -4.84 -21.24 -40.30
CA VAL A 618 -4.17 -22.47 -39.86
C VAL A 618 -4.83 -22.92 -38.54
N PRO A 619 -5.23 -24.19 -38.36
CA PRO A 619 -6.07 -24.57 -37.22
C PRO A 619 -5.31 -24.45 -35.89
N PRO A 620 -5.97 -24.00 -34.79
CA PRO A 620 -5.37 -24.06 -33.47
C PRO A 620 -5.05 -25.49 -33.06
N VAL A 621 -3.78 -25.75 -32.72
CA VAL A 621 -3.22 -27.01 -32.18
C VAL A 621 -4.15 -27.72 -31.19
N HIS A 622 -4.77 -26.96 -30.28
CA HIS A 622 -5.64 -27.49 -29.24
C HIS A 622 -6.93 -28.15 -29.76
N LEU A 623 -7.41 -27.84 -30.98
CA LEU A 623 -8.58 -28.50 -31.56
C LEU A 623 -8.31 -29.96 -31.94
N ILE A 624 -7.03 -30.32 -32.13
CA ILE A 624 -6.57 -31.66 -32.45
C ILE A 624 -6.05 -32.36 -31.19
N ALA A 625 -5.29 -31.65 -30.36
CA ALA A 625 -4.77 -32.17 -29.10
C ALA A 625 -5.87 -32.49 -28.07
N ASN A 626 -6.85 -31.60 -27.88
CA ASN A 626 -7.93 -31.76 -26.90
C ASN A 626 -9.17 -32.46 -27.47
N ALA A 627 -8.99 -33.33 -28.47
CA ALA A 627 -10.01 -34.30 -28.82
C ALA A 627 -10.04 -35.39 -27.74
N GLU A 628 -11.04 -35.34 -26.85
CA GLU A 628 -11.27 -36.29 -25.73
C GLU A 628 -11.73 -37.68 -26.23
N VAL A 629 -11.11 -38.20 -27.28
CA VAL A 629 -11.69 -39.24 -28.13
C VAL A 629 -10.62 -40.24 -28.54
N LYS A 630 -11.05 -41.50 -28.68
CA LYS A 630 -10.31 -42.65 -29.22
C LYS A 630 -9.30 -42.23 -30.30
N ARG A 631 -8.04 -42.67 -30.11
CA ARG A 631 -6.82 -42.38 -30.89
C ARG A 631 -7.07 -42.21 -32.40
N GLY A 632 -7.78 -43.11 -33.06
CA GLY A 632 -8.15 -43.01 -34.48
C GLY A 632 -8.91 -41.75 -34.92
N ARG A 633 -9.70 -41.08 -34.05
CA ARG A 633 -10.30 -39.76 -34.40
C ARG A 633 -9.23 -38.68 -34.44
N GLN A 634 -8.26 -38.72 -33.54
CA GLN A 634 -7.14 -37.78 -33.52
C GLN A 634 -6.20 -38.03 -34.70
N ALA A 635 -5.92 -39.29 -35.03
CA ALA A 635 -5.21 -39.67 -36.24
C ALA A 635 -5.95 -39.20 -37.50
N LYS A 636 -7.28 -39.33 -37.58
CA LYS A 636 -8.10 -38.78 -38.67
C LYS A 636 -8.02 -37.25 -38.78
N LEU A 637 -8.00 -36.53 -37.66
CA LEU A 637 -7.83 -35.06 -37.64
C LEU A 637 -6.44 -34.64 -38.16
N ILE A 638 -5.38 -35.36 -37.76
CA ILE A 638 -4.01 -35.13 -38.20
C ILE A 638 -3.85 -35.51 -39.69
N MET A 639 -4.46 -36.61 -40.13
CA MET A 639 -4.53 -37.01 -41.55
C MET A 639 -5.19 -35.93 -42.39
N HIS A 640 -6.41 -35.50 -42.05
CA HIS A 640 -7.08 -34.39 -42.75
C HIS A 640 -6.25 -33.10 -42.73
N LEU A 641 -5.52 -32.82 -41.64
CA LEU A 641 -4.63 -31.67 -41.57
C LEU A 641 -3.50 -31.78 -42.59
N ILE A 642 -2.79 -32.92 -42.67
CA ILE A 642 -1.71 -33.13 -43.65
C ILE A 642 -2.27 -32.91 -45.06
N THR A 643 -3.37 -33.58 -45.39
CA THR A 643 -4.07 -33.53 -46.68
C THR A 643 -4.48 -32.13 -47.10
N LEU A 644 -4.96 -31.31 -46.15
CA LEU A 644 -5.47 -29.95 -46.41
C LEU A 644 -4.41 -28.84 -46.24
N MET A 645 -3.26 -29.08 -45.60
CA MET A 645 -2.34 -28.01 -45.22
C MET A 645 -1.88 -27.12 -46.40
N PRO A 646 -1.50 -27.63 -47.60
CA PRO A 646 -1.07 -26.75 -48.68
C PRO A 646 -2.22 -25.92 -49.26
N LEU A 647 -3.45 -26.44 -49.24
CA LEU A 647 -4.67 -25.70 -49.58
C LEU A 647 -4.87 -24.55 -48.58
N LEU A 648 -4.74 -24.83 -47.28
CA LEU A 648 -4.89 -23.86 -46.19
C LEU A 648 -3.83 -22.75 -46.24
N LEU A 649 -2.57 -23.10 -46.48
CA LEU A 649 -1.45 -22.15 -46.59
C LEU A 649 -1.52 -21.27 -47.85
N ALA A 650 -2.24 -21.70 -48.90
CA ALA A 650 -2.53 -20.87 -50.07
C ALA A 650 -3.65 -19.84 -49.85
N ARG A 651 -4.51 -20.01 -48.83
CA ARG A 651 -5.69 -19.15 -48.61
C ARG A 651 -5.36 -17.66 -48.39
N PRO A 652 -4.32 -17.26 -47.63
CA PRO A 652 -3.92 -15.86 -47.52
C PRO A 652 -3.56 -15.24 -48.87
N ALA A 653 -2.85 -15.96 -49.74
CA ALA A 653 -2.47 -15.50 -51.07
C ALA A 653 -3.70 -15.23 -51.95
N LEU A 654 -4.66 -16.16 -51.93
CA LEU A 654 -5.91 -16.05 -52.70
C LEU A 654 -6.77 -14.89 -52.17
N ALA A 655 -6.88 -14.73 -50.85
CA ALA A 655 -7.59 -13.62 -50.21
C ALA A 655 -6.95 -12.24 -50.45
N GLN A 656 -5.62 -12.17 -50.58
CA GLN A 656 -4.94 -10.94 -51.01
C GLN A 656 -5.10 -10.67 -52.52
N ARG A 657 -5.23 -11.71 -53.35
CA ARG A 657 -5.46 -11.55 -54.79
C ARG A 657 -6.88 -11.06 -55.08
N ASP A 658 -7.87 -11.65 -54.41
CA ASP A 658 -9.30 -11.34 -54.53
C ASP A 658 -9.94 -11.30 -53.13
N PRO A 659 -10.08 -10.11 -52.52
CA PRO A 659 -10.77 -9.94 -51.23
C PRO A 659 -12.27 -10.28 -51.31
N ASP A 660 -12.90 -10.02 -52.45
CA ASP A 660 -14.35 -10.20 -52.66
C ASP A 660 -14.73 -11.67 -52.90
N ALA A 661 -13.76 -12.56 -53.11
CA ALA A 661 -13.96 -14.01 -53.13
C ALA A 661 -14.56 -14.56 -51.81
N GLY A 662 -14.47 -13.83 -50.70
CA GLY A 662 -14.99 -14.25 -49.40
C GLY A 662 -14.09 -15.25 -48.66
N ILE A 663 -12.79 -15.33 -49.03
CA ILE A 663 -11.79 -16.22 -48.43
C ILE A 663 -11.38 -15.70 -47.04
N ARG A 664 -12.29 -15.87 -46.09
CA ARG A 664 -12.15 -15.46 -44.68
C ARG A 664 -11.33 -16.45 -43.84
N ARG A 665 -10.84 -15.96 -42.69
CA ARG A 665 -10.35 -16.79 -41.59
C ARG A 665 -11.47 -17.71 -41.07
N PHE A 666 -11.07 -18.76 -40.36
CA PHE A 666 -11.94 -19.76 -39.74
C PHE A 666 -11.89 -19.63 -38.22
N GLY A 667 -13.06 -19.53 -37.59
CA GLY A 667 -13.23 -19.68 -36.15
C GLY A 667 -13.34 -21.15 -35.72
N VAL A 668 -13.50 -21.38 -34.42
CA VAL A 668 -13.52 -22.74 -33.84
C VAL A 668 -14.58 -23.66 -34.46
N THR A 669 -15.78 -23.16 -34.80
CA THR A 669 -16.82 -23.96 -35.45
C THR A 669 -16.44 -24.30 -36.89
N ASP A 670 -16.01 -23.30 -37.68
CA ASP A 670 -15.55 -23.51 -39.07
C ASP A 670 -14.45 -24.59 -39.13
N TRP A 671 -13.51 -24.59 -38.18
CA TRP A 671 -12.46 -25.60 -38.06
C TRP A 671 -12.96 -26.99 -37.67
N LYS A 672 -13.96 -27.07 -36.79
CA LYS A 672 -14.59 -28.36 -36.41
C LYS A 672 -15.32 -28.96 -37.60
N ASP A 673 -16.11 -28.18 -38.31
CA ASP A 673 -16.91 -28.63 -39.45
C ASP A 673 -16.01 -29.10 -40.60
N LEU A 674 -14.90 -28.40 -40.84
CA LEU A 674 -13.85 -28.80 -41.77
C LEU A 674 -13.17 -30.12 -41.34
N LEU A 675 -12.52 -30.15 -40.18
CA LEU A 675 -11.61 -31.25 -39.84
C LEU A 675 -12.35 -32.53 -39.36
N ILE A 676 -13.53 -32.40 -38.72
CA ILE A 676 -14.29 -33.54 -38.19
C ILE A 676 -15.32 -34.03 -39.20
N GLY A 677 -16.05 -33.12 -39.85
CA GLY A 677 -17.35 -33.39 -40.47
C GLY A 677 -17.33 -34.11 -41.81
N LYS A 678 -16.21 -34.07 -42.55
CA LYS A 678 -16.12 -34.56 -43.94
C LYS A 678 -14.95 -35.51 -44.14
N THR A 679 -15.03 -36.41 -45.11
CA THR A 679 -13.90 -37.26 -45.57
C THR A 679 -13.41 -36.75 -46.91
N TYR A 680 -12.18 -36.27 -46.97
CA TYR A 680 -11.63 -35.60 -48.15
C TYR A 680 -11.02 -36.60 -49.14
N LYS A 681 -11.75 -36.92 -50.22
CA LYS A 681 -11.19 -37.62 -51.39
C LYS A 681 -10.84 -36.62 -52.48
N LYS A 682 -9.60 -36.68 -52.99
CA LYS A 682 -9.00 -35.71 -53.92
C LYS A 682 -9.84 -35.42 -55.17
N ALA A 683 -10.43 -36.45 -55.79
CA ALA A 683 -11.31 -36.32 -56.95
C ALA A 683 -12.60 -35.54 -56.60
N ARG A 684 -13.45 -36.14 -55.75
CA ARG A 684 -14.74 -35.59 -55.30
C ARG A 684 -14.67 -34.18 -54.68
N PHE A 685 -13.53 -33.78 -54.12
CA PHE A 685 -13.35 -32.42 -53.64
C PHE A 685 -13.43 -31.36 -54.76
N TRP A 686 -12.82 -31.63 -55.92
CA TRP A 686 -12.84 -30.71 -57.07
C TRP A 686 -14.04 -30.93 -58.00
N GLU A 687 -14.76 -32.03 -57.86
CA GLU A 687 -15.98 -32.33 -58.62
C GLU A 687 -17.22 -31.66 -58.00
N ASP A 688 -17.53 -31.95 -56.73
CA ASP A 688 -18.86 -31.63 -56.16
C ASP A 688 -19.00 -30.21 -55.56
N GLY A 689 -17.89 -29.57 -55.16
CA GLY A 689 -17.85 -28.32 -54.36
C GLY A 689 -18.33 -28.49 -52.90
N LYS A 690 -19.51 -29.11 -52.73
CA LYS A 690 -20.19 -29.49 -51.48
C LYS A 690 -19.28 -30.18 -50.45
N ASN A 691 -18.21 -30.84 -50.90
CA ASN A 691 -17.18 -31.45 -50.04
C ASN A 691 -16.28 -30.42 -49.30
N GLY A 692 -16.53 -29.11 -49.44
CA GLY A 692 -15.85 -28.05 -48.69
C GLY A 692 -15.00 -27.10 -49.54
N GLY A 693 -15.11 -27.17 -50.87
CA GLY A 693 -14.46 -26.24 -51.79
C GLY A 693 -14.87 -24.80 -51.51
N ASP A 694 -16.18 -24.55 -51.46
CA ASP A 694 -16.77 -23.23 -51.19
C ASP A 694 -16.40 -22.69 -49.80
N LEU A 695 -16.28 -23.56 -48.80
CA LEU A 695 -15.87 -23.18 -47.44
C LEU A 695 -14.40 -22.71 -47.42
N LEU A 696 -13.51 -23.39 -48.16
CA LEU A 696 -12.09 -23.05 -48.24
C LEU A 696 -11.82 -21.84 -49.14
N PHE A 697 -12.41 -21.80 -50.34
CA PHE A 697 -12.02 -20.88 -51.41
C PHE A 697 -13.12 -19.87 -51.81
N GLY A 698 -14.30 -19.93 -51.21
CA GLY A 698 -15.41 -19.01 -51.52
C GLY A 698 -15.72 -19.00 -53.01
N LYS A 699 -15.93 -17.81 -53.58
CA LYS A 699 -16.21 -17.63 -55.01
C LYS A 699 -15.04 -18.09 -55.91
N ASP A 700 -13.80 -18.06 -55.42
CA ASP A 700 -12.63 -18.49 -56.19
C ASP A 700 -12.61 -20.01 -56.44
N PHE A 701 -13.45 -20.79 -55.72
CA PHE A 701 -13.55 -22.22 -55.95
C PHE A 701 -13.94 -22.54 -57.40
N ALA A 702 -14.88 -21.81 -58.00
CA ALA A 702 -15.29 -22.03 -59.39
C ALA A 702 -14.14 -21.82 -60.38
N ARG A 703 -13.28 -20.81 -60.16
CA ARG A 703 -12.09 -20.57 -60.99
C ARG A 703 -11.03 -21.66 -60.78
N LEU A 704 -10.80 -22.11 -59.55
CA LEU A 704 -9.91 -23.23 -59.24
C LEU A 704 -10.41 -24.56 -59.82
N GLN A 705 -11.73 -24.76 -59.86
CA GLN A 705 -12.37 -25.89 -60.53
C GLN A 705 -12.13 -25.82 -62.04
N ALA A 706 -12.38 -24.67 -62.68
CA ALA A 706 -12.16 -24.47 -64.11
C ALA A 706 -10.67 -24.48 -64.55
N GLN A 707 -9.73 -24.18 -63.65
CA GLN A 707 -8.30 -24.07 -63.96
C GLN A 707 -7.45 -25.05 -63.13
N PRO A 708 -7.30 -26.33 -63.55
CA PRO A 708 -6.52 -27.34 -62.82
C PRO A 708 -5.09 -26.94 -62.48
N THR A 709 -4.42 -26.18 -63.36
CA THR A 709 -3.06 -25.65 -63.16
C THR A 709 -2.96 -24.58 -62.07
N ALA A 710 -4.07 -23.96 -61.69
CA ALA A 710 -4.13 -22.96 -60.62
C ALA A 710 -4.54 -23.54 -59.25
N ARG A 711 -4.88 -24.84 -59.18
CA ARG A 711 -5.23 -25.52 -57.92
C ARG A 711 -3.98 -25.64 -57.04
N PRO A 712 -4.03 -25.25 -55.74
CA PRO A 712 -2.93 -25.55 -54.84
C PRO A 712 -2.76 -27.09 -54.70
N PRO A 713 -1.53 -27.59 -54.49
CA PRO A 713 -1.27 -29.02 -54.44
C PRO A 713 -2.02 -29.70 -53.30
N TRP A 714 -2.32 -30.98 -53.49
CA TRP A 714 -2.83 -31.82 -52.42
C TRP A 714 -1.74 -32.09 -51.38
N GLY A 715 -2.12 -32.19 -50.10
CA GLY A 715 -1.19 -32.52 -49.04
C GLY A 715 -0.80 -34.00 -49.03
N THR A 716 0.48 -34.26 -48.85
CA THR A 716 1.09 -35.60 -48.75
C THR A 716 2.05 -35.62 -47.56
N LEU A 717 2.47 -36.81 -47.13
CA LEU A 717 3.44 -36.94 -46.04
C LEU A 717 4.81 -36.36 -46.46
N PRO A 718 5.51 -35.59 -45.60
CA PRO A 718 6.84 -35.04 -45.90
C PRO A 718 7.98 -36.09 -45.84
N CYS A 719 7.70 -37.30 -46.35
CA CYS A 719 8.61 -38.44 -46.47
C CYS A 719 9.74 -38.16 -47.46
N ARG A 720 10.82 -37.56 -46.96
CA ARG A 720 12.05 -37.30 -47.73
C ARG A 720 12.61 -38.61 -48.31
N ASN A 721 12.88 -38.58 -49.62
CA ASN A 721 13.46 -39.66 -50.45
C ASN A 721 12.56 -40.88 -50.75
N ALA A 722 11.26 -40.84 -50.44
CA ALA A 722 10.35 -41.81 -51.08
C ALA A 722 10.24 -41.50 -52.59
N PRO A 723 10.25 -42.50 -53.50
CA PRO A 723 10.09 -42.27 -54.93
C PRO A 723 8.67 -41.80 -55.30
N GLU A 724 7.70 -42.07 -54.42
CA GLU A 724 6.30 -41.66 -54.52
C GLU A 724 5.93 -40.81 -53.29
N ASP A 725 5.06 -39.81 -53.46
CA ASP A 725 4.54 -39.05 -52.32
C ASP A 725 3.57 -39.94 -51.51
N HIS A 726 3.97 -40.42 -50.32
CA HIS A 726 3.10 -41.23 -49.47
C HIS A 726 1.82 -40.44 -49.10
N GLU A 727 0.63 -40.98 -49.41
CA GLU A 727 -0.66 -40.40 -49.00
C GLU A 727 -0.89 -40.64 -47.49
N PRO A 728 -1.30 -39.62 -46.71
CA PRO A 728 -1.55 -39.80 -45.28
C PRO A 728 -2.81 -40.66 -45.06
N THR A 729 -2.64 -41.83 -44.44
CA THR A 729 -3.77 -42.66 -43.97
C THR A 729 -4.04 -42.46 -42.48
N ILE A 730 -5.13 -43.00 -41.96
CA ILE A 730 -5.42 -42.93 -40.51
C ILE A 730 -4.44 -43.87 -39.77
N GLU A 731 -4.17 -45.02 -40.36
CA GLU A 731 -3.38 -46.13 -39.83
C GLU A 731 -1.90 -45.75 -39.71
N LEU A 732 -1.35 -45.03 -40.70
CA LEU A 732 0.02 -44.49 -40.66
C LEU A 732 0.21 -43.48 -39.53
N VAL A 733 -0.80 -42.63 -39.27
CA VAL A 733 -0.73 -41.59 -38.23
C VAL A 733 -1.05 -42.15 -36.84
N GLU A 734 -2.00 -43.08 -36.74
CA GLU A 734 -2.38 -43.72 -35.48
C GLU A 734 -1.23 -44.54 -34.90
N ASN A 735 -0.48 -45.25 -35.75
CA ASN A 735 0.63 -46.11 -35.33
C ASN A 735 2.00 -45.41 -35.24
N ASP A 736 2.08 -44.11 -35.55
CA ASP A 736 3.32 -43.34 -35.56
C ASP A 736 3.18 -42.04 -34.74
N SER A 737 3.39 -42.16 -33.43
CA SER A 737 3.36 -41.03 -32.50
C SER A 737 4.41 -39.96 -32.81
N LEU A 738 5.52 -40.33 -33.44
CA LEU A 738 6.59 -39.39 -33.79
C LEU A 738 6.22 -38.56 -35.02
N LEU A 739 5.61 -39.18 -36.04
CA LEU A 739 5.00 -38.45 -37.17
C LEU A 739 3.88 -37.53 -36.69
N ALA A 740 3.02 -37.99 -35.78
CA ALA A 740 1.98 -37.17 -35.18
C ALA A 740 2.59 -35.95 -34.45
N ALA A 741 3.65 -36.14 -33.66
CA ALA A 741 4.39 -35.07 -33.00
C ALA A 741 4.97 -34.06 -33.99
N GLY A 742 5.60 -34.54 -35.07
CA GLY A 742 6.20 -33.70 -36.09
C GLY A 742 5.22 -32.88 -36.93
N VAL A 743 4.05 -33.44 -37.22
CA VAL A 743 2.96 -32.70 -37.88
C VAL A 743 2.38 -31.63 -36.96
N MET A 744 2.22 -31.94 -35.67
CA MET A 744 1.73 -30.96 -34.68
C MET A 744 2.76 -29.86 -34.39
N PHE A 745 4.07 -30.18 -34.39
CA PHE A 745 5.14 -29.19 -34.37
C PHE A 745 5.03 -28.25 -35.57
N SER A 746 4.94 -28.81 -36.79
CA SER A 746 4.81 -28.05 -38.04
C SER A 746 3.60 -27.13 -38.03
N LEU A 747 2.44 -27.63 -37.60
CA LEU A 747 1.21 -26.86 -37.42
C LEU A 747 1.45 -25.65 -36.50
N ASN A 748 2.13 -25.88 -35.38
CA ASN A 748 2.38 -24.84 -34.40
C ASN A 748 3.36 -23.79 -34.91
N GLN A 749 4.42 -24.18 -35.65
CA GLN A 749 5.33 -23.25 -36.34
C GLN A 749 4.58 -22.38 -37.37
N TRP A 750 3.68 -22.96 -38.18
CA TRP A 750 2.82 -22.18 -39.09
C TRP A 750 1.88 -21.23 -38.32
N ARG A 751 1.31 -21.68 -37.20
CA ARG A 751 0.49 -20.83 -36.32
C ARG A 751 1.30 -19.69 -35.72
N GLN A 752 2.57 -19.92 -35.32
CA GLN A 752 3.48 -18.88 -34.83
C GLN A 752 3.77 -17.84 -35.92
N LEU A 753 4.10 -18.22 -37.16
CA LEU A 753 4.32 -17.27 -38.26
C LEU A 753 3.12 -16.34 -38.50
N HIS A 754 1.93 -16.93 -38.59
CA HIS A 754 0.69 -16.17 -38.75
C HIS A 754 0.42 -15.27 -37.54
N TRP A 755 0.73 -15.72 -36.33
CA TRP A 755 0.55 -14.91 -35.12
C TRP A 755 1.56 -13.77 -35.00
N LEU A 756 2.84 -13.99 -35.28
CA LEU A 756 3.86 -12.94 -35.34
C LEU A 756 3.48 -11.86 -36.36
N SER A 757 2.87 -12.22 -37.50
CA SER A 757 2.34 -11.21 -38.43
C SER A 757 1.14 -10.40 -37.89
N HIS A 758 0.45 -10.85 -36.84
CA HIS A 758 -0.59 -10.07 -36.17
C HIS A 758 -0.04 -9.15 -35.06
N LEU A 759 1.18 -9.41 -34.57
CA LEU A 759 1.87 -8.54 -33.60
C LEU A 759 2.66 -7.39 -34.26
N ALA A 760 2.89 -7.47 -35.56
CA ALA A 760 3.58 -6.42 -36.32
C ALA A 760 2.69 -5.19 -36.53
N GLU A 761 3.29 -4.01 -36.59
CA GLU A 761 2.57 -2.77 -36.89
C GLU A 761 1.94 -2.84 -38.30
N PRO A 762 0.64 -2.50 -38.50
CA PRO A 762 0.00 -2.57 -39.81
C PRO A 762 0.73 -1.82 -40.92
N ALA A 763 1.31 -0.66 -40.62
CA ALA A 763 2.08 0.14 -41.57
C ALA A 763 3.36 -0.58 -42.07
N ASP A 764 4.06 -1.32 -41.20
CA ASP A 764 5.24 -2.12 -41.58
C ASP A 764 4.86 -3.29 -42.51
N LEU A 765 3.60 -3.76 -42.45
CA LEU A 765 3.05 -4.82 -43.31
C LEU A 765 2.48 -4.28 -44.63
N GLU A 766 1.81 -3.12 -44.62
CA GLU A 766 1.39 -2.44 -45.86
C GLU A 766 2.63 -2.01 -46.68
N ALA A 767 3.66 -1.48 -46.02
CA ALA A 767 4.99 -1.26 -46.62
C ALA A 767 5.70 -2.58 -47.02
N ALA A 768 5.30 -3.72 -46.45
CA ALA A 768 5.71 -5.05 -46.90
C ALA A 768 4.91 -5.58 -48.12
N GLY A 769 4.01 -4.78 -48.70
CA GLY A 769 3.11 -5.22 -49.77
C GLY A 769 2.04 -6.23 -49.32
N VAL A 770 1.90 -6.49 -48.02
CA VAL A 770 0.88 -7.39 -47.46
C VAL A 770 -0.43 -6.61 -47.40
N LYS A 771 -1.34 -6.92 -48.33
CA LYS A 771 -2.61 -6.20 -48.41
C LYS A 771 -3.47 -6.39 -47.15
N LYS A 772 -4.16 -5.31 -46.78
CA LYS A 772 -5.27 -5.31 -45.83
C LYS A 772 -6.38 -6.24 -46.32
N ILE A 773 -6.81 -7.17 -45.47
CA ILE A 773 -8.02 -7.97 -45.66
C ILE A 773 -8.98 -7.66 -44.50
N THR A 774 -10.28 -7.66 -44.78
CA THR A 774 -11.34 -7.52 -43.76
C THR A 774 -12.28 -8.70 -43.89
N ASP A 775 -12.56 -9.39 -42.79
CA ASP A 775 -13.56 -10.46 -42.74
C ASP A 775 -14.50 -10.30 -41.53
N LYS A 776 -15.39 -11.28 -41.32
CA LYS A 776 -16.37 -11.28 -40.20
C LYS A 776 -15.73 -11.30 -38.79
N PHE A 777 -14.41 -11.35 -38.69
CA PHE A 777 -13.62 -11.30 -37.46
C PHE A 777 -12.68 -10.08 -37.46
N GLY A 778 -12.99 -9.04 -38.24
CA GLY A 778 -12.26 -7.77 -38.31
C GLY A 778 -11.18 -7.71 -39.39
N VAL A 779 -10.30 -6.71 -39.26
CA VAL A 779 -9.18 -6.44 -40.16
C VAL A 779 -7.99 -7.34 -39.82
N HIS A 780 -7.25 -7.80 -40.84
CA HIS A 780 -5.97 -8.49 -40.65
C HIS A 780 -5.03 -8.33 -41.87
N TYR A 781 -3.74 -8.56 -41.62
CA TYR A 781 -2.64 -8.41 -42.57
C TYR A 781 -1.82 -9.69 -42.63
N THR A 782 -2.45 -10.79 -43.05
CA THR A 782 -1.78 -12.11 -43.03
C THR A 782 -0.95 -12.31 -44.30
N PRO A 783 0.39 -12.44 -44.22
CA PRO A 783 1.24 -12.66 -45.38
C PRO A 783 1.00 -14.02 -46.04
N ASP A 784 1.30 -14.12 -47.33
CA ASP A 784 1.55 -15.41 -47.95
C ASP A 784 2.97 -15.89 -47.60
N PHE A 785 3.08 -16.89 -46.73
CA PHE A 785 4.37 -17.47 -46.36
C PHE A 785 4.90 -18.49 -47.39
N MET A 786 4.10 -18.88 -48.39
CA MET A 786 4.46 -19.81 -49.46
C MET A 786 5.05 -19.11 -50.69
N SER A 787 4.66 -17.87 -50.99
CA SER A 787 5.20 -17.10 -52.12
C SER A 787 6.70 -16.79 -51.97
N THR A 788 7.44 -17.07 -53.05
CA THR A 788 8.85 -16.69 -53.22
C THR A 788 9.04 -15.23 -53.63
N ALA A 789 7.99 -14.53 -54.06
CA ALA A 789 8.07 -13.10 -54.41
C ALA A 789 8.08 -12.18 -53.18
N LEU A 790 7.66 -12.69 -52.02
CA LEU A 790 7.72 -11.98 -50.74
C LEU A 790 9.11 -12.09 -50.09
N ASP A 791 10.12 -11.61 -50.82
CA ASP A 791 11.51 -11.37 -50.37
C ASP A 791 11.71 -9.92 -49.89
N ILE A 792 10.69 -9.40 -49.19
CA ILE A 792 10.54 -7.98 -48.87
C ILE A 792 11.10 -7.72 -47.47
N LYS A 793 11.98 -6.72 -47.34
CA LYS A 793 12.92 -6.50 -46.20
C LYS A 793 12.30 -6.48 -44.80
N THR A 794 11.00 -6.21 -44.66
CA THR A 794 10.23 -6.24 -43.40
C THR A 794 9.73 -7.62 -42.97
N LEU A 795 9.65 -8.61 -43.88
CA LEU A 795 9.25 -9.99 -43.56
C LEU A 795 10.38 -10.93 -43.06
N PRO A 796 11.67 -10.78 -43.43
CA PRO A 796 12.77 -11.56 -42.85
C PRO A 796 12.83 -11.56 -41.32
N PRO A 797 12.60 -10.46 -40.57
CA PRO A 797 12.48 -10.52 -39.11
C PRO A 797 11.43 -11.53 -38.64
N ILE A 798 10.25 -11.57 -39.25
CA ILE A 798 9.17 -12.52 -38.92
C ILE A 798 9.52 -13.94 -39.38
N LYS A 799 9.95 -14.11 -40.64
CA LYS A 799 10.31 -15.42 -41.24
C LYS A 799 11.55 -16.05 -40.58
N ASN A 800 12.42 -15.25 -39.98
CA ASN A 800 13.62 -15.66 -39.24
C ASN A 800 13.48 -15.51 -37.71
N ALA A 801 12.28 -15.18 -37.21
CA ALA A 801 11.91 -15.26 -35.79
C ALA A 801 11.34 -16.65 -35.43
N LEU A 802 11.17 -17.54 -36.41
CA LEU A 802 11.21 -18.98 -36.16
C LEU A 802 12.66 -19.48 -36.14
N PRO A 803 13.03 -20.37 -35.21
CA PRO A 803 14.33 -21.03 -35.23
C PRO A 803 14.41 -22.08 -36.36
N GLY A 804 15.18 -21.80 -37.40
CA GLY A 804 15.47 -22.81 -38.43
C GLY A 804 16.30 -22.31 -39.61
N LYS A 805 17.11 -23.21 -40.19
CA LYS A 805 17.97 -22.90 -41.35
C LYS A 805 17.22 -23.21 -42.66
N LYS A 806 17.01 -22.20 -43.51
CA LYS A 806 16.49 -22.40 -44.88
C LYS A 806 17.41 -23.35 -45.66
N ASN A 807 17.02 -24.60 -45.84
CA ASN A 807 17.74 -25.52 -46.71
C ASN A 807 17.49 -25.12 -48.17
N LYS A 808 18.55 -24.59 -48.82
CA LYS A 808 18.46 -24.01 -50.17
C LYS A 808 18.13 -25.07 -51.22
N ASN A 809 18.66 -26.28 -51.08
CA ASN A 809 18.68 -27.32 -52.13
C ASN A 809 17.46 -28.27 -52.08
N LYS A 810 16.33 -27.85 -51.50
CA LYS A 810 15.09 -28.67 -51.44
C LYS A 810 13.99 -28.13 -52.37
N PRO A 811 13.25 -29.01 -53.07
CA PRO A 811 12.08 -28.64 -53.89
C PRO A 811 10.96 -27.99 -53.06
N ARG A 812 9.95 -27.43 -53.73
CA ARG A 812 8.96 -26.52 -53.10
C ARG A 812 7.90 -27.19 -52.20
N LYS A 813 7.76 -28.52 -52.20
CA LYS A 813 6.82 -29.23 -51.30
C LYS A 813 7.29 -29.08 -49.85
N MET A 814 6.44 -28.54 -48.97
CA MET A 814 6.66 -28.28 -47.54
C MET A 814 8.14 -28.06 -47.12
N LYS A 815 8.63 -26.82 -47.22
CA LYS A 815 9.89 -26.44 -46.56
C LYS A 815 9.69 -26.33 -45.04
N THR A 816 9.60 -27.47 -44.36
CA THR A 816 9.50 -27.53 -42.91
C THR A 816 10.71 -26.87 -42.23
N VAL A 817 10.40 -26.00 -41.26
CA VAL A 817 11.39 -25.20 -40.53
C VAL A 817 11.99 -26.08 -39.44
N VAL A 818 13.02 -26.84 -39.82
CA VAL A 818 13.69 -27.83 -38.96
C VAL A 818 15.20 -27.65 -39.03
N CYS A 819 15.80 -27.33 -37.88
CA CYS A 819 17.21 -27.58 -37.59
C CYS A 819 17.45 -27.40 -36.08
N MET A 820 18.37 -28.18 -35.50
CA MET A 820 18.95 -27.85 -34.20
C MET A 820 19.66 -26.49 -34.28
N ILE A 821 19.54 -25.67 -33.23
CA ILE A 821 20.04 -24.29 -33.25
C ILE A 821 21.53 -24.26 -32.86
N ARG A 822 22.42 -24.57 -33.81
CA ARG A 822 23.87 -24.27 -33.65
C ARG A 822 24.05 -22.81 -33.20
N GLN A 823 24.94 -22.53 -32.24
CA GLN A 823 25.01 -21.24 -31.53
C GLN A 823 24.98 -19.97 -32.43
N ILE A 824 25.65 -20.00 -33.59
CA ILE A 824 25.65 -18.90 -34.58
C ILE A 824 24.22 -18.59 -35.10
N VAL A 825 23.39 -19.63 -35.25
CA VAL A 825 21.98 -19.51 -35.62
C VAL A 825 21.15 -18.95 -34.47
N ARG A 826 21.42 -19.34 -33.20
CA ARG A 826 20.75 -18.80 -32.01
C ARG A 826 20.98 -17.29 -31.92
N ARG A 827 22.23 -16.86 -32.02
CA ARG A 827 22.61 -15.44 -32.04
C ARG A 827 21.82 -14.67 -33.11
N LYS A 828 21.79 -15.15 -34.36
CA LYS A 828 21.12 -14.41 -35.43
C LYS A 828 19.60 -14.44 -35.35
N TRP A 829 19.02 -15.51 -34.81
CA TRP A 829 17.59 -15.58 -34.48
C TRP A 829 17.22 -14.54 -33.40
N LEU A 830 17.99 -14.46 -32.30
CA LEU A 830 17.79 -13.46 -31.24
C LEU A 830 17.86 -12.02 -31.76
N GLU A 831 18.84 -11.70 -32.61
CA GLU A 831 18.95 -10.38 -33.25
C GLU A 831 17.71 -10.02 -34.09
N ASN A 832 17.20 -10.96 -34.89
CA ASN A 832 16.00 -10.75 -35.70
C ASN A 832 14.75 -10.58 -34.81
N PHE A 833 14.65 -11.37 -33.73
CA PHE A 833 13.51 -11.38 -32.81
C PHE A 833 13.47 -10.11 -31.94
N ALA A 834 14.64 -9.59 -31.54
CA ALA A 834 14.78 -8.28 -30.90
C ALA A 834 14.49 -7.10 -31.86
N SER A 835 14.97 -7.17 -33.10
CA SER A 835 14.67 -6.20 -34.17
C SER A 835 13.18 -6.20 -34.58
N PHE A 836 12.46 -7.28 -34.27
CA PHE A 836 11.02 -7.39 -34.43
C PHE A 836 10.27 -6.76 -33.24
N PHE A 837 10.49 -7.22 -32.01
CA PHE A 837 9.75 -6.71 -30.83
C PHE A 837 10.06 -5.26 -30.41
N SER A 838 11.14 -4.68 -30.92
CA SER A 838 11.36 -3.24 -30.80
C SER A 838 10.35 -2.39 -31.60
N ARG A 839 9.66 -2.99 -32.58
CA ARG A 839 8.73 -2.35 -33.52
C ARG A 839 7.33 -3.00 -33.62
N THR A 840 6.99 -3.94 -32.73
CA THR A 840 5.62 -4.50 -32.70
C THR A 840 4.59 -3.47 -32.25
N ALA A 841 3.32 -3.74 -32.58
CA ALA A 841 2.19 -3.01 -32.01
C ALA A 841 2.30 -2.92 -30.48
N HIS A 842 1.85 -1.80 -29.91
CA HIS A 842 1.93 -1.48 -28.47
C HIS A 842 3.35 -1.47 -27.85
N ALA A 843 4.43 -1.58 -28.62
CA ALA A 843 5.80 -1.60 -28.08
C ALA A 843 6.12 -0.39 -27.18
N LYS A 844 5.69 0.82 -27.59
CA LYS A 844 5.88 2.05 -26.79
C LYS A 844 5.10 2.03 -25.47
N GLU A 845 3.88 1.48 -25.46
CA GLU A 845 3.08 1.32 -24.24
C GLU A 845 3.74 0.34 -23.27
N LEU A 846 4.23 -0.79 -23.78
CA LEU A 846 4.89 -1.82 -22.98
C LEU A 846 6.23 -1.33 -22.40
N ASP A 847 6.96 -0.49 -23.14
CA ASP A 847 8.12 0.23 -22.62
C ASP A 847 7.71 1.14 -21.45
N SER A 848 6.71 2.01 -21.64
CA SER A 848 6.21 2.92 -20.58
C SER A 848 5.72 2.16 -19.34
N LEU A 849 4.95 1.08 -19.52
CA LEU A 849 4.40 0.25 -18.44
C LEU A 849 5.46 -0.58 -17.69
N LYS A 850 6.72 -0.60 -18.15
CA LYS A 850 7.85 -1.30 -17.50
C LYS A 850 9.03 -0.39 -17.18
N MET A 851 8.89 0.94 -17.32
CA MET A 851 9.83 1.90 -16.75
C MET A 851 9.75 1.87 -15.22
N GLY A 852 10.67 1.14 -14.58
CA GLY A 852 10.74 0.99 -13.13
C GLY A 852 11.13 -0.42 -12.68
N SER A 853 10.83 -1.46 -13.47
CA SER A 853 11.38 -2.80 -13.23
C SER A 853 12.86 -2.86 -13.60
N GLU A 854 13.67 -3.57 -12.81
CA GLU A 854 15.15 -3.51 -12.77
C GLU A 854 15.90 -4.05 -14.02
N GLY A 855 15.21 -4.21 -15.15
CA GLY A 855 15.79 -4.69 -16.42
C GLY A 855 15.57 -3.74 -17.58
N ARG A 856 16.55 -2.89 -17.92
CA ARG A 856 16.51 -2.04 -19.13
C ARG A 856 16.27 -2.83 -20.44
N MET A 857 16.62 -4.12 -20.45
CA MET A 857 16.44 -5.05 -21.58
C MET A 857 14.97 -5.28 -22.01
N HIS A 858 13.98 -4.90 -21.20
CA HIS A 858 12.56 -5.01 -21.60
C HIS A 858 12.08 -3.93 -22.57
N THR A 859 12.85 -2.85 -22.77
CA THR A 859 12.49 -1.72 -23.65
C THR A 859 12.91 -1.97 -25.10
N SER A 860 12.22 -1.36 -26.06
CA SER A 860 12.60 -1.39 -27.48
C SER A 860 14.04 -0.90 -27.70
N ALA A 861 14.48 0.12 -26.97
CA ALA A 861 15.87 0.60 -27.00
C ALA A 861 16.85 -0.44 -26.42
N GLY A 862 16.52 -1.04 -25.27
CA GLY A 862 17.30 -2.12 -24.65
C GLY A 862 17.48 -3.32 -25.59
N LEU A 863 16.41 -3.76 -26.25
CA LEU A 863 16.43 -4.84 -27.25
C LEU A 863 17.31 -4.52 -28.46
N ILE A 864 17.32 -3.28 -28.96
CA ILE A 864 18.18 -2.85 -30.07
C ILE A 864 19.66 -2.82 -29.65
N THR A 865 19.96 -2.44 -28.40
CA THR A 865 21.34 -2.33 -27.88
C THR A 865 21.89 -3.62 -27.25
N ALA A 866 21.13 -4.71 -27.24
CA ALA A 866 21.52 -5.95 -26.57
C ALA A 866 22.69 -6.67 -27.28
N ASN A 867 23.90 -6.56 -26.72
CA ASN A 867 25.07 -7.27 -27.26
C ASN A 867 24.92 -8.80 -27.11
N THR A 868 24.71 -9.48 -28.24
CA THR A 868 24.46 -10.93 -28.37
C THR A 868 25.74 -11.79 -28.38
N GLN A 869 26.93 -11.21 -28.18
CA GLN A 869 28.19 -11.95 -28.30
C GLN A 869 28.36 -13.04 -27.23
N ALA A 870 28.10 -12.76 -25.95
CA ALA A 870 28.32 -13.68 -24.83
C ALA A 870 27.11 -14.58 -24.52
N TRP A 871 27.34 -15.86 -24.22
CA TRP A 871 26.29 -16.89 -24.05
C TRP A 871 25.27 -16.58 -22.94
N ALA A 872 25.74 -16.25 -21.73
CA ALA A 872 24.85 -15.86 -20.61
C ALA A 872 24.00 -14.60 -20.91
N LYS A 873 24.40 -13.78 -21.89
CA LYS A 873 23.60 -12.64 -22.38
C LYS A 873 22.56 -13.08 -23.42
N GLN A 874 22.80 -14.16 -24.17
CA GLN A 874 21.85 -14.73 -25.14
C GLN A 874 20.63 -15.36 -24.46
N GLU A 875 20.82 -16.21 -23.45
CA GLU A 875 19.71 -16.83 -22.72
C GLU A 875 18.88 -15.79 -21.95
N LYS A 876 19.54 -14.83 -21.28
CA LYS A 876 18.86 -13.70 -20.64
C LYS A 876 18.06 -12.86 -21.64
N LEU A 877 18.62 -12.57 -22.82
CA LEU A 877 17.90 -11.91 -23.91
C LEU A 877 16.71 -12.74 -24.40
N GLU A 878 16.86 -14.06 -24.55
CA GLU A 878 15.79 -14.98 -24.96
C GLU A 878 14.61 -14.99 -23.97
N ARG A 879 14.90 -15.08 -22.66
CA ARG A 879 13.92 -14.94 -21.57
C ARG A 879 13.19 -13.59 -21.65
N HIS A 880 13.92 -12.49 -21.86
CA HIS A 880 13.32 -11.15 -22.04
C HIS A 880 12.46 -11.04 -23.32
N LEU A 881 12.86 -11.68 -24.42
CA LEU A 881 12.13 -11.70 -25.69
C LEU A 881 10.85 -12.55 -25.62
N HIS A 882 10.88 -13.72 -24.97
CA HIS A 882 9.67 -14.49 -24.73
C HIS A 882 8.70 -13.75 -23.80
N LEU A 883 9.19 -13.03 -22.78
CA LEU A 883 8.31 -12.20 -21.94
C LEU A 883 7.69 -11.05 -22.74
N ARG A 884 8.47 -10.38 -23.60
CA ARG A 884 7.97 -9.34 -24.50
C ARG A 884 6.92 -9.87 -25.47
N TYR A 885 7.15 -11.04 -26.07
CA TYR A 885 6.18 -11.75 -26.91
C TYR A 885 4.85 -12.03 -26.21
N VAL A 886 4.92 -12.52 -24.96
CA VAL A 886 3.75 -12.80 -24.12
C VAL A 886 2.97 -11.50 -23.82
N PHE A 887 3.66 -10.42 -23.44
CA PHE A 887 3.04 -9.13 -23.14
C PHE A 887 2.45 -8.43 -24.38
N THR A 888 3.12 -8.47 -25.54
CA THR A 888 2.56 -7.98 -26.80
C THR A 888 1.33 -8.80 -27.21
N SER A 889 1.36 -10.13 -27.05
CA SER A 889 0.20 -10.99 -27.34
C SER A 889 -1.01 -10.65 -26.46
N LEU A 890 -0.78 -10.44 -25.15
CA LEU A 890 -1.82 -9.97 -24.22
C LEU A 890 -2.41 -8.63 -24.68
N LYS A 891 -1.58 -7.64 -25.02
CA LYS A 891 -2.03 -6.34 -25.53
C LYS A 891 -2.88 -6.44 -26.79
N CYS A 892 -2.56 -7.36 -27.69
CA CYS A 892 -3.37 -7.70 -28.87
C CYS A 892 -4.60 -8.57 -28.57
N GLY A 893 -4.99 -8.75 -27.29
CA GLY A 893 -6.23 -9.42 -26.88
C GLY A 893 -6.24 -10.94 -26.99
N GLN A 894 -5.12 -11.60 -27.30
CA GLN A 894 -5.09 -13.05 -27.56
C GLN A 894 -4.00 -13.77 -26.78
N MET A 895 -4.18 -15.09 -26.65
CA MET A 895 -3.20 -15.95 -26.00
C MET A 895 -2.05 -16.27 -26.96
N PRO A 896 -0.78 -16.09 -26.53
CA PRO A 896 0.37 -16.40 -27.38
C PRO A 896 0.34 -17.84 -27.91
N VAL A 897 0.97 -18.04 -29.08
CA VAL A 897 1.27 -19.37 -29.60
C VAL A 897 2.50 -19.88 -28.86
N GLU A 898 2.40 -21.05 -28.23
CA GLU A 898 3.54 -21.65 -27.50
C GLU A 898 4.74 -21.86 -28.42
N PHE A 899 5.94 -21.48 -27.98
CA PHE A 899 7.17 -21.98 -28.57
C PHE A 899 7.38 -23.41 -28.08
N GLN A 900 7.66 -24.35 -28.99
CA GLN A 900 7.78 -25.77 -28.71
C GLN A 900 9.22 -26.26 -28.89
N VAL A 901 9.61 -27.24 -28.08
CA VAL A 901 10.81 -28.05 -28.27
C VAL A 901 10.69 -28.84 -29.57
N LEU A 902 11.82 -28.99 -30.28
CA LEU A 902 11.92 -29.80 -31.49
C LEU A 902 11.79 -31.29 -31.12
N PRO A 903 10.90 -32.09 -31.74
CA PRO A 903 10.90 -33.53 -31.50
C PRO A 903 12.24 -34.15 -31.92
N HIS A 904 12.67 -35.21 -31.23
CA HIS A 904 13.92 -35.90 -31.56
C HIS A 904 13.76 -36.84 -32.78
N GLY A 905 14.83 -37.06 -33.54
CA GLY A 905 14.81 -37.90 -34.76
C GLY A 905 14.14 -37.26 -35.98
N ASP A 906 13.92 -38.02 -37.06
CA ASP A 906 13.29 -37.52 -38.30
C ASP A 906 11.75 -37.62 -38.25
N PHE A 907 11.14 -36.77 -37.43
CA PHE A 907 9.70 -36.68 -37.16
C PHE A 907 8.82 -36.26 -38.36
N HIS A 908 9.37 -36.16 -39.57
CA HIS A 908 8.61 -35.84 -40.79
C HIS A 908 8.43 -37.03 -41.73
N ARG A 909 9.25 -38.06 -41.60
CA ARG A 909 9.07 -39.31 -42.34
C ARG A 909 8.13 -40.21 -41.55
N CYS A 910 7.23 -40.90 -42.23
CA CYS A 910 6.50 -42.01 -41.62
C CYS A 910 7.45 -43.13 -41.20
N ARG A 911 7.01 -43.95 -40.24
CA ARG A 911 7.72 -45.12 -39.71
C ARG A 911 8.39 -45.96 -40.80
N GLU A 912 7.68 -46.33 -41.86
CA GLU A 912 8.22 -47.14 -42.97
C GLU A 912 9.42 -46.50 -43.66
N CYS A 913 9.42 -45.17 -43.85
CA CYS A 913 10.53 -44.44 -44.45
C CYS A 913 11.72 -44.34 -43.48
N ARG A 914 11.50 -44.22 -42.17
CA ARG A 914 12.56 -44.28 -41.16
C ARG A 914 13.18 -45.67 -41.08
N GLU A 915 12.35 -46.72 -41.11
CA GLU A 915 12.77 -48.13 -41.15
C GLU A 915 13.42 -48.53 -42.50
N ARG A 916 13.13 -47.81 -43.59
CA ARG A 916 13.81 -47.96 -44.88
C ARG A 916 15.19 -47.31 -44.85
N GLU A 917 15.28 -46.05 -44.44
CA GLU A 917 16.55 -45.33 -44.29
C GLU A 917 17.49 -46.04 -43.29
N ALA A 918 16.98 -46.53 -42.16
CA ALA A 918 17.77 -47.32 -41.22
C ALA A 918 18.29 -48.65 -41.81
N ARG A 919 17.58 -49.26 -42.77
CA ARG A 919 18.08 -50.43 -43.53
C ARG A 919 19.10 -50.04 -44.59
N GLU A 920 18.87 -48.95 -45.32
CA GLU A 920 19.80 -48.40 -46.31
C GLU A 920 21.13 -48.01 -45.65
N VAL A 921 21.11 -47.39 -44.47
CA VAL A 921 22.31 -47.07 -43.68
C VAL A 921 23.03 -48.35 -43.24
N ARG A 922 22.34 -49.32 -42.64
CA ARG A 922 22.93 -50.62 -42.25
C ARG A 922 23.50 -51.41 -43.43
N ALA A 923 22.88 -51.35 -44.60
CA ALA A 923 23.38 -51.99 -45.81
C ALA A 923 24.62 -51.26 -46.38
N THR A 924 24.71 -49.93 -46.21
CA THR A 924 25.82 -49.10 -46.72
C THR A 924 27.06 -49.17 -45.83
N TYR A 925 26.87 -49.19 -44.50
CA TYR A 925 27.95 -49.07 -43.52
C TYR A 925 28.24 -50.38 -42.76
N GLY A 926 27.49 -51.45 -43.02
CA GLY A 926 27.72 -52.78 -42.48
C GLY A 926 26.96 -53.10 -41.18
N ALA A 927 27.26 -54.28 -40.64
CA ALA A 927 26.65 -54.80 -39.40
C ALA A 927 27.06 -53.97 -38.16
N PRO A 928 26.31 -54.02 -37.03
CA PRO A 928 26.28 -52.96 -36.02
C PRO A 928 27.56 -52.61 -35.23
N GLY A 929 28.70 -53.29 -35.45
CA GLY A 929 29.95 -53.12 -34.69
C GLY A 929 30.66 -51.77 -34.84
N MET A 930 30.08 -50.80 -35.56
CA MET A 930 30.53 -49.42 -35.68
C MET A 930 29.39 -48.40 -35.44
N THR A 931 28.19 -48.85 -35.04
CA THR A 931 27.01 -47.97 -34.90
C THR A 931 26.69 -47.52 -33.47
N GLU A 932 27.34 -48.08 -32.45
CA GLU A 932 27.26 -47.56 -31.07
C GLU A 932 28.02 -46.24 -30.99
N ALA A 933 29.29 -46.22 -31.40
CA ALA A 933 30.11 -45.00 -31.51
C ALA A 933 29.47 -43.84 -32.31
N TYR A 934 28.54 -44.11 -33.24
CA TYR A 934 27.84 -43.07 -34.01
C TYR A 934 26.53 -42.56 -33.36
N ASN A 935 26.11 -43.14 -32.22
CA ASN A 935 25.11 -42.56 -31.33
C ASN A 935 25.77 -41.83 -30.15
N ASP A 936 26.90 -42.33 -29.63
CA ASP A 936 27.58 -41.77 -28.45
C ASP A 936 28.16 -40.36 -28.73
N TYR A 937 28.62 -40.10 -29.97
CA TYR A 937 29.14 -38.79 -30.41
C TYR A 937 28.13 -37.62 -30.42
N ASP A 938 26.88 -37.80 -29.98
CA ASP A 938 25.88 -36.74 -29.75
C ASP A 938 25.26 -36.82 -28.33
N LEU A 939 25.81 -37.62 -27.40
CA LEU A 939 25.28 -37.82 -26.03
C LEU A 939 26.29 -37.81 -24.87
N ASP A 940 27.59 -38.09 -25.09
CA ASP A 940 28.61 -38.10 -24.02
C ASP A 940 29.02 -36.67 -23.57
N ASP A 941 28.07 -35.91 -23.05
CA ASP A 941 28.28 -34.67 -22.26
C ASP A 941 27.75 -34.92 -20.83
N GLU A 942 28.19 -36.04 -20.22
CA GLU A 942 27.86 -36.48 -18.84
C GLU A 942 28.43 -35.55 -17.73
N GLY A 943 28.58 -34.25 -18.03
CA GLY A 943 29.01 -33.21 -17.11
C GLY A 943 27.88 -32.31 -16.57
N GLU A 944 26.67 -32.34 -17.14
CA GLU A 944 25.57 -31.42 -16.77
C GLU A 944 24.34 -32.06 -16.05
N GLU A 945 24.37 -33.35 -15.65
CA GLU A 945 23.22 -33.96 -14.92
C GLU A 945 23.11 -33.58 -13.41
N GLU A 946 24.09 -32.91 -12.79
CA GLU A 946 24.02 -32.57 -11.35
C GLU A 946 23.26 -31.24 -11.03
N TYR A 947 22.60 -30.61 -12.01
CA TYR A 947 21.96 -29.28 -11.82
C TYR A 947 20.60 -29.06 -12.54
N TYR A 948 19.57 -29.86 -12.24
CA TYR A 948 18.16 -29.56 -12.56
C TYR A 948 17.16 -29.96 -11.47
#